data_AF-A0A8J4TYX0-F1
#
_entry.id   AF-A0A8J4TYX0-F1
#
_cell.length_a   1.000
_cell.length_b   1.000
_cell.length_c   1.000
_cell.angle_alpha   90.00
_cell.angle_beta   90.00
_cell.angle_gamma   90.00
#
_symmetry.space_group_name_H-M   'P 1'
#
loop_
_entity.id
_entity.type
_entity.pdbx_description
1 polymer ?
#
loop_
_entity_poly.entity_id
_entity_poly.type
_entity_poly.pdbx_seq_one_letter_code
_entity_poly.pdbx_strand_id
1 'polypeptide(L)'
;MHSLPGSQMVVTDLSEKNKRADALAKLGLCFGIGMITGSSLGGTLSTRFGEKVAAYVASGGSFINLLLVLKFIPKHTKRQHTKKNDTGSVFNLGEIVRLMKFPGVAKTFTVKIISGMPSGVFQVMFSIIVMNFFELQAEQNGYLMAYLGVVQMVIQGAVIGRLTTRYSENSLLMFSVGLNSLVGLAQALTTNIFQFCVVLVPMMLSLSIFNIITDSMLTKSVPASDTVQAKRRMGSTRPQIQGLQLPHNLHDIELEKISDYILVSQHQVFMLAWQGVSSSIYIKMSPEFVGRTCGLCGNFNADVQDDLKTSYGVLTENLAMFGNSWMEEDPQLTCQMVPSPYPFPCSVQETYNLLKVEKVCTSLLKVPFKSCHEYVSPYSYIASCSNDLCLSGSSGDIVCQVFTEYTRACAHAGHPLHNWRSHFPLCGIECPADLLYRECITCCPVHCNIEHICIDSKLQCLDGCYCPDDLIYEDGICVKPSECPCEHRGMLYPSGHSIQEECNNCTCVGGVWNCTEHSCPGECSVTGDMYFQSFDGRVYTFPATCQYVLAKSRSPGRFIVTIHNTPCGPNLDRACIQSVNLVLNDDPRTEVMLSHSGEVYMASQIRISLPYSDEMFQIQELSSMFVQVKTVQGLRLQYNWKEFRLYLQLGELWRDDTVGLCGTFNGNIQDDFLAPSGMIESSPNLFGNAWRLSSACMPRPSLPQLDPCDTHQQAASYAVEKCDVLMQEIFAVCHEHVSPMAFQLQCRADVCRCGVACLCSALAHYARTCRKHNIIIEFRSHVPECGVTCPPTMEYGVCVSSCERHCLSLSLPQICGDECEEGCVCPQGTYYSMRTQTCVKRSECSCSFLGADYSPGDVILTSSDIQICQDGKLVSQSIITDQICPPGQVYEDCGNMVEGLSASKGLACVHT
;
A
#
# COMPACT_ATOMS: atom_id res chain seq x y z
N MET A 1 -22.19 14.23 -26.44
CA MET A 1 -21.53 13.05 -27.06
C MET A 1 -21.07 11.99 -26.05
N HIS A 2 -20.67 12.34 -24.82
CA HIS A 2 -20.04 11.38 -23.89
C HIS A 2 -20.96 10.33 -23.21
N SER A 3 -22.29 10.50 -23.23
CA SER A 3 -23.23 9.50 -22.69
C SER A 3 -23.53 8.35 -23.64
N LEU A 4 -23.29 8.52 -24.94
CA LEU A 4 -23.65 7.55 -25.96
C LEU A 4 -22.88 6.21 -25.83
N PRO A 5 -21.55 6.19 -25.58
CA PRO A 5 -20.82 4.93 -25.39
C PRO A 5 -21.28 4.15 -24.15
N GLY A 6 -21.60 4.86 -23.06
CA GLY A 6 -22.16 4.25 -21.86
C GLY A 6 -23.53 3.62 -22.12
N SER A 7 -24.40 4.31 -22.85
CA SER A 7 -25.70 3.75 -23.24
C SER A 7 -25.56 2.58 -24.23
N GLN A 8 -24.58 2.61 -25.15
CA GLN A 8 -24.28 1.49 -26.04
C GLN A 8 -23.87 0.24 -25.24
N MET A 9 -22.98 0.39 -24.26
CA MET A 9 -22.54 -0.70 -23.37
C MET A 9 -23.72 -1.33 -22.62
N VAL A 10 -24.56 -0.50 -21.99
CA VAL A 10 -25.74 -0.99 -21.25
C VAL A 10 -26.73 -1.69 -22.17
N VAL A 11 -27.00 -1.14 -23.36
CA VAL A 11 -27.91 -1.77 -24.33
C VAL A 11 -27.33 -3.09 -24.87
N THR A 12 -26.02 -3.19 -25.09
CA THR A 12 -25.39 -4.44 -25.54
C THR A 12 -25.40 -5.53 -24.47
N ASP A 13 -25.28 -5.15 -23.19
CA ASP A 13 -25.33 -6.08 -22.05
C ASP A 13 -26.75 -6.61 -21.81
N LEU A 14 -27.77 -5.76 -22.00
CA LEU A 14 -29.18 -6.14 -21.80
C LEU A 14 -29.83 -6.85 -23.00
N SER A 15 -29.18 -6.85 -24.17
CA SER A 15 -29.76 -7.38 -25.42
C SER A 15 -29.19 -8.75 -25.82
N GLU A 16 -30.08 -9.68 -26.18
CA GLU A 16 -29.74 -11.01 -26.72
C GLU A 16 -28.85 -10.93 -27.98
N LYS A 17 -27.87 -11.83 -28.11
CA LYS A 17 -26.82 -11.80 -29.17
C LYS A 17 -27.36 -11.63 -30.61
N ASN A 18 -28.52 -12.19 -30.91
CA ASN A 18 -29.17 -12.13 -32.22
C ASN A 18 -30.03 -10.86 -32.45
N LYS A 19 -30.39 -10.12 -31.40
CA LYS A 19 -31.18 -8.86 -31.45
C LYS A 19 -30.35 -7.60 -31.18
N ARG A 20 -29.06 -7.73 -30.87
CA ARG A 20 -28.15 -6.60 -30.56
C ARG A 20 -28.10 -5.53 -31.65
N ALA A 21 -28.08 -5.93 -32.92
CA ALA A 21 -28.04 -4.97 -34.04
C ALA A 21 -29.33 -4.11 -34.09
N ASP A 22 -30.49 -4.70 -33.82
CA ASP A 22 -31.78 -3.98 -33.75
C ASP A 22 -31.86 -3.07 -32.50
N ALA A 23 -31.33 -3.52 -31.36
CA ALA A 23 -31.29 -2.73 -30.14
C ALA A 23 -30.35 -1.51 -30.25
N LEU A 24 -29.17 -1.68 -30.85
CA LEU A 24 -28.24 -0.59 -31.15
C LEU A 24 -28.81 0.38 -32.19
N ALA A 25 -29.60 -0.11 -33.16
CA ALA A 25 -30.29 0.72 -34.14
C ALA A 25 -31.36 1.62 -33.50
N LYS A 26 -32.12 1.11 -32.50
CA LYS A 26 -33.08 1.92 -31.72
C LYS A 26 -32.41 2.99 -30.86
N LEU A 27 -31.21 2.73 -30.34
CA LEU A 27 -30.40 3.74 -29.66
C LEU A 27 -29.96 4.86 -30.63
N GLY A 28 -29.63 4.48 -31.86
CA GLY A 28 -29.33 5.40 -32.96
C GLY A 28 -30.50 6.32 -33.34
N LEU A 29 -31.74 5.81 -33.30
CA LEU A 29 -32.96 6.61 -33.48
C LEU A 29 -33.04 7.76 -32.46
N CYS A 30 -32.80 7.49 -31.17
CA CYS A 30 -32.82 8.50 -30.12
C CYS A 30 -31.73 9.57 -30.30
N PHE A 31 -30.55 9.16 -30.77
CA PHE A 31 -29.47 10.10 -31.11
C PHE A 31 -29.87 11.03 -32.26
N GLY A 32 -30.52 10.50 -33.30
CA GLY A 32 -31.06 11.29 -34.41
C GLY A 32 -32.06 12.35 -33.93
N ILE A 33 -33.01 11.98 -33.05
CA ILE A 33 -33.97 12.92 -32.45
C ILE A 33 -33.24 14.04 -31.68
N GLY A 34 -32.23 13.69 -30.89
CA GLY A 34 -31.43 14.66 -30.13
C GLY A 34 -30.66 15.63 -31.02
N MET A 35 -30.12 15.17 -32.16
CA MET A 35 -29.46 16.04 -33.14
C MET A 35 -30.43 17.00 -33.83
N ILE A 36 -31.65 16.54 -34.15
CA ILE A 36 -32.70 17.40 -34.74
C ILE A 36 -33.02 18.54 -33.77
N THR A 37 -33.38 18.21 -32.53
CA THR A 37 -33.80 19.22 -31.55
C THR A 37 -32.65 20.11 -31.11
N GLY A 38 -31.46 19.54 -30.88
CA GLY A 38 -30.30 20.25 -30.36
C GLY A 38 -29.67 21.20 -31.38
N SER A 39 -29.57 20.79 -32.64
CA SER A 39 -28.90 21.61 -33.67
C SER A 39 -29.77 22.78 -34.13
N SER A 40 -31.09 22.58 -34.26
CA SER A 40 -32.01 23.68 -34.56
C SER A 40 -32.06 24.68 -33.42
N LEU A 41 -32.18 24.21 -32.16
CA LEU A 41 -32.23 25.10 -31.00
C LEU A 41 -30.89 25.84 -30.81
N GLY A 42 -29.76 25.15 -30.95
CA GLY A 42 -28.43 25.74 -30.83
C GLY A 42 -28.15 26.81 -31.90
N GLY A 43 -28.49 26.54 -33.16
CA GLY A 43 -28.33 27.50 -34.26
C GLY A 43 -29.16 28.77 -34.05
N THR A 44 -30.45 28.64 -33.74
CA THR A 44 -31.33 29.80 -33.51
C THR A 44 -30.94 30.60 -32.26
N LEU A 45 -30.56 29.94 -31.17
CA LEU A 45 -30.12 30.61 -29.95
C LEU A 45 -28.80 31.36 -30.15
N SER A 46 -27.86 30.75 -30.89
CA SER A 46 -26.57 31.37 -31.17
C SER A 46 -26.72 32.63 -32.02
N THR A 47 -27.60 32.62 -33.03
CA THR A 47 -27.82 33.79 -33.90
C THR A 47 -28.63 34.90 -33.23
N ARG A 48 -29.62 34.59 -32.37
CA ARG A 48 -30.46 35.63 -31.74
C ARG A 48 -29.92 36.18 -30.42
N PHE A 49 -29.25 35.34 -29.62
CA PHE A 49 -28.87 35.67 -28.24
C PHE A 49 -27.37 35.50 -27.97
N GLY A 50 -26.60 35.11 -28.98
CA GLY A 50 -25.16 34.90 -28.90
C GLY A 50 -24.77 33.49 -28.43
N GLU A 51 -23.55 33.09 -28.80
CA GLU A 51 -23.00 31.74 -28.57
C GLU A 51 -22.97 31.35 -27.08
N LYS A 52 -22.74 32.32 -26.18
CA LYS A 52 -22.71 32.08 -24.73
C LYS A 52 -24.06 31.57 -24.19
N VAL A 53 -25.18 32.10 -24.70
CA VAL A 53 -26.51 31.68 -24.28
C VAL A 53 -26.81 30.27 -24.74
N ALA A 54 -26.43 29.91 -25.97
CA ALA A 54 -26.53 28.54 -26.47
C ALA A 54 -25.71 27.56 -25.62
N ALA A 55 -24.50 27.96 -25.18
CA ALA A 55 -23.65 27.15 -24.30
C ALA A 55 -24.27 26.94 -22.91
N TYR A 56 -24.89 27.96 -22.31
CA TYR A 56 -25.57 27.81 -21.01
C TYR A 56 -26.80 26.90 -21.10
N VAL A 57 -27.60 27.00 -22.17
CA VAL A 57 -28.75 26.11 -22.39
C VAL A 57 -28.29 24.66 -22.59
N ALA A 58 -27.20 24.44 -23.32
CA ALA A 58 -26.61 23.11 -23.49
C ALA A 58 -26.06 22.53 -22.17
N SER A 59 -25.46 23.37 -21.32
CA SER A 59 -25.00 23.00 -19.98
C SER A 59 -26.17 22.59 -19.08
N GLY A 60 -27.26 23.37 -19.08
CA GLY A 60 -28.49 23.05 -18.36
C GLY A 60 -29.11 21.72 -18.81
N GLY A 61 -29.19 21.48 -20.12
CA GLY A 61 -29.66 20.20 -20.67
C GLY A 61 -28.78 19.01 -20.26
N SER A 62 -27.45 19.20 -20.21
CA SER A 62 -26.51 18.18 -19.76
C SER A 62 -26.66 17.87 -18.27
N PHE A 63 -26.92 18.88 -17.44
CA PHE A 63 -27.19 18.71 -16.02
C PHE A 63 -28.51 17.96 -15.77
N ILE A 64 -29.57 18.29 -16.52
CA ILE A 64 -30.84 17.55 -16.46
C ILE A 64 -30.62 16.09 -16.87
N ASN A 65 -29.85 15.84 -17.93
CA ASN A 65 -29.51 14.48 -18.35
C ASN A 65 -28.75 13.71 -17.24
N LEU A 66 -27.83 14.35 -16.52
CA LEU A 66 -27.13 13.74 -15.38
C LEU A 66 -28.11 13.37 -14.26
N LEU A 67 -29.05 14.25 -13.93
CA LEU A 67 -30.08 13.97 -12.92
C LEU A 67 -31.01 12.82 -13.33
N LEU A 68 -31.39 12.77 -14.61
CA LEU A 68 -32.19 11.66 -15.15
C LEU A 68 -31.44 10.33 -15.12
N VAL A 69 -30.14 10.34 -15.45
CA VAL A 69 -29.25 9.16 -15.33
C VAL A 69 -29.18 8.67 -13.88
N LEU A 70 -28.99 9.57 -12.91
CA LEU A 70 -28.91 9.23 -11.49
C LEU A 70 -30.24 8.70 -10.93
N LYS A 71 -31.38 9.13 -11.49
CA LYS A 71 -32.72 8.78 -10.99
C LYS A 71 -33.31 7.53 -11.65
N PHE A 72 -33.12 7.36 -12.95
CA PHE A 72 -33.82 6.34 -13.75
C PHE A 72 -32.96 5.14 -14.14
N ILE A 73 -31.63 5.20 -14.05
CA ILE A 73 -30.82 3.99 -14.20
C ILE A 73 -30.91 3.20 -12.89
N PRO A 74 -31.57 2.01 -12.87
CA PRO A 74 -31.68 1.22 -11.66
C PRO A 74 -30.27 0.85 -11.15
N LYS A 75 -30.04 0.93 -9.83
CA LYS A 75 -28.81 0.47 -9.16
C LYS A 75 -28.61 -1.07 -9.23
N HIS A 76 -29.32 -1.76 -10.12
CA HIS A 76 -29.24 -3.20 -10.33
C HIS A 76 -28.29 -3.54 -11.47
N THR A 77 -27.00 -3.43 -11.15
CA THR A 77 -25.92 -4.29 -11.66
C THR A 77 -24.72 -4.01 -10.78
N LYS A 78 -24.78 -4.45 -9.50
CA LYS A 78 -23.54 -4.73 -8.76
C LYS A 78 -22.96 -6.03 -9.32
N ARG A 79 -22.44 -5.94 -10.55
CA ARG A 79 -21.30 -6.75 -10.94
C ARG A 79 -20.23 -6.43 -9.90
N GLN A 80 -19.73 -7.46 -9.22
CA GLN A 80 -18.53 -7.35 -8.38
C GLN A 80 -17.42 -6.73 -9.21
N HIS A 81 -17.21 -5.43 -9.04
CA HIS A 81 -15.89 -4.86 -9.21
C HIS A 81 -15.23 -4.97 -7.83
N THR A 82 -14.41 -6.01 -7.72
CA THR A 82 -13.14 -5.95 -7.00
C THR A 82 -12.70 -4.50 -6.83
N LYS A 83 -12.57 -4.02 -5.59
CA LYS A 83 -11.65 -2.93 -5.28
C LYS A 83 -10.24 -3.48 -5.46
N LYS A 84 -9.85 -3.61 -6.72
CA LYS A 84 -8.46 -3.74 -7.12
C LYS A 84 -7.90 -2.33 -7.12
N ASN A 85 -6.95 -2.04 -6.25
CA ASN A 85 -6.02 -0.94 -6.49
C ASN A 85 -5.12 -1.38 -7.67
N ASP A 86 -5.66 -1.33 -8.88
CA ASP A 86 -4.85 -1.33 -10.10
C ASP A 86 -4.62 0.14 -10.46
N THR A 87 -3.48 0.69 -10.09
CA THR A 87 -2.91 1.91 -10.68
C THR A 87 -2.32 1.60 -12.05
N GLY A 88 -3.13 0.97 -12.92
CA GLY A 88 -2.78 0.70 -14.30
C GLY A 88 -3.00 1.94 -15.16
N SER A 89 -1.98 2.34 -15.92
CA SER A 89 -2.08 3.29 -17.04
C SER A 89 -3.39 3.09 -17.81
N VAL A 90 -4.16 4.17 -17.95
CA VAL A 90 -5.42 4.23 -18.74
C VAL A 90 -5.17 3.86 -20.22
N PHE A 91 -3.91 3.82 -20.67
CA PHE A 91 -3.47 3.27 -21.95
C PHE A 91 -2.39 2.19 -21.74
N ASN A 92 -2.82 0.97 -21.43
CA ASN A 92 -1.92 -0.19 -21.43
C ASN A 92 -1.73 -0.70 -22.87
N LEU A 93 -0.73 -0.13 -23.57
CA LEU A 93 -0.41 -0.51 -24.95
C LEU A 93 -0.10 -2.01 -25.10
N GLY A 94 0.41 -2.65 -24.05
CA GLY A 94 0.66 -4.09 -24.00
C GLY A 94 -0.61 -4.94 -24.05
N GLU A 95 -1.69 -4.49 -23.41
CA GLU A 95 -3.01 -5.13 -23.46
C GLU A 95 -3.67 -4.95 -24.84
N ILE A 96 -3.53 -3.76 -25.44
CA ILE A 96 -4.04 -3.48 -26.80
C ILE A 96 -3.31 -4.35 -27.84
N VAL A 97 -1.99 -4.50 -27.73
CA VAL A 97 -1.20 -5.39 -28.60
C VAL A 97 -1.56 -6.87 -28.40
N ARG A 98 -1.96 -7.28 -27.19
CA ARG A 98 -2.48 -8.64 -26.92
C ARG A 98 -3.86 -8.88 -27.55
N LEU A 99 -4.78 -7.92 -27.47
CA LEU A 99 -6.11 -8.00 -28.09
C LEU A 99 -6.01 -8.05 -29.63
N MET A 100 -5.02 -7.39 -30.22
CA MET A 100 -4.69 -7.44 -31.65
C MET A 100 -4.13 -8.80 -32.12
N LYS A 101 -3.85 -9.76 -31.23
CA LYS A 101 -3.41 -11.12 -31.59
C LYS A 101 -4.58 -12.04 -31.97
N PHE A 102 -5.83 -11.66 -31.66
CA PHE A 102 -7.00 -12.41 -32.08
C PHE A 102 -7.31 -12.08 -33.55
N PRO A 103 -7.27 -13.05 -34.48
CA PRO A 103 -7.36 -12.78 -35.92
C PRO A 103 -8.69 -12.13 -36.33
N GLY A 104 -9.79 -12.41 -35.62
CA GLY A 104 -11.09 -11.76 -35.84
C GLY A 104 -11.14 -10.30 -35.36
N VAL A 105 -10.50 -10.00 -34.22
CA VAL A 105 -10.45 -8.64 -33.65
C VAL A 105 -9.51 -7.76 -34.47
N ALA A 106 -8.32 -8.26 -34.82
CA ALA A 106 -7.35 -7.55 -35.63
C ALA A 106 -7.96 -7.13 -36.98
N LYS A 107 -8.63 -8.05 -37.68
CA LYS A 107 -9.24 -7.77 -38.98
C LYS A 107 -10.33 -6.70 -38.90
N THR A 108 -11.24 -6.78 -37.92
CA THR A 108 -12.32 -5.79 -37.74
C THR A 108 -11.76 -4.43 -37.27
N PHE A 109 -10.75 -4.44 -36.40
CA PHE A 109 -10.12 -3.23 -35.88
C PHE A 109 -9.30 -2.49 -36.94
N THR A 110 -8.53 -3.21 -37.77
CA THR A 110 -7.81 -2.63 -38.92
C THR A 110 -8.77 -1.97 -39.91
N VAL A 111 -9.90 -2.62 -40.22
CA VAL A 111 -10.95 -2.02 -41.06
C VAL A 111 -11.56 -0.76 -40.42
N LYS A 112 -11.81 -0.79 -39.10
CA LYS A 112 -12.35 0.36 -38.35
C LYS A 112 -11.39 1.55 -38.30
N ILE A 113 -10.08 1.32 -38.18
CA ILE A 113 -9.07 2.41 -38.23
C ILE A 113 -8.98 2.99 -39.64
N ILE A 114 -8.73 2.15 -40.66
CA ILE A 114 -8.45 2.61 -42.02
C ILE A 114 -9.66 3.32 -42.62
N SER A 115 -10.87 2.77 -42.43
CA SER A 115 -12.09 3.36 -43.00
C SER A 115 -12.78 4.35 -42.06
N GLY A 116 -12.60 4.24 -40.74
CA GLY A 116 -13.29 5.09 -39.76
C GLY A 116 -12.55 6.37 -39.40
N MET A 117 -11.21 6.41 -39.44
CA MET A 117 -10.44 7.62 -39.11
C MET A 117 -10.74 8.79 -40.05
N PRO A 118 -10.79 8.62 -41.39
CA PRO A 118 -11.19 9.71 -42.29
C PRO A 118 -12.62 10.21 -42.04
N SER A 119 -13.56 9.29 -41.78
CA SER A 119 -14.95 9.63 -41.47
C SER A 119 -15.09 10.40 -40.15
N GLY A 120 -14.29 10.08 -39.13
CA GLY A 120 -14.27 10.81 -37.87
C GLY A 120 -13.75 12.24 -38.03
N VAL A 121 -12.66 12.43 -38.78
CA VAL A 121 -12.13 13.77 -39.11
C VAL A 121 -13.17 14.58 -39.87
N PHE A 122 -13.82 13.97 -40.86
CA PHE A 122 -14.91 14.61 -41.60
C PHE A 122 -16.07 15.04 -40.67
N GLN A 123 -16.48 14.18 -39.73
CA GLN A 123 -17.57 14.48 -38.80
C GLN A 123 -17.26 15.67 -37.87
N VAL A 124 -16.03 15.76 -37.36
CA VAL A 124 -15.63 16.88 -36.48
C VAL A 124 -15.48 18.19 -37.27
N MET A 125 -14.99 18.10 -38.50
CA MET A 125 -14.77 19.27 -39.37
C MET A 125 -16.01 19.68 -40.18
N PHE A 126 -17.08 18.88 -40.20
CA PHE A 126 -18.25 19.08 -41.05
C PHE A 126 -18.84 20.48 -40.93
N SER A 127 -19.11 20.95 -39.69
CA SER A 127 -19.67 22.29 -39.46
C SER A 127 -18.77 23.39 -40.01
N ILE A 128 -17.45 23.24 -39.85
CA ILE A 128 -16.46 24.23 -40.30
C ILE A 128 -16.38 24.22 -41.83
N ILE A 129 -16.35 23.03 -42.44
CA ILE A 129 -16.31 22.86 -43.90
C ILE A 129 -17.54 23.49 -44.54
N VAL A 130 -18.74 23.20 -44.02
CA VAL A 130 -19.97 23.74 -44.60
C VAL A 130 -20.09 25.25 -44.41
N MET A 131 -19.75 25.77 -43.22
CA MET A 131 -19.82 27.21 -42.96
C MET A 131 -18.78 28.01 -43.76
N ASN A 132 -17.58 27.46 -43.99
CA ASN A 132 -16.53 28.14 -44.75
C ASN A 132 -16.67 27.97 -46.27
N PHE A 133 -17.09 26.79 -46.75
CA PHE A 133 -17.14 26.50 -48.19
C PHE A 133 -18.45 26.95 -48.84
N PHE A 134 -19.57 26.88 -48.12
CA PHE A 134 -20.89 27.32 -48.60
C PHE A 134 -21.35 28.63 -47.94
N GLU A 135 -20.48 29.29 -47.17
CA GLU A 135 -20.73 30.57 -46.47
C GLU A 135 -22.02 30.59 -45.63
N LEU A 136 -22.37 29.45 -45.03
CA LEU A 136 -23.61 29.33 -44.26
C LEU A 136 -23.53 30.04 -42.91
N GLN A 137 -24.61 30.74 -42.56
CA GLN A 137 -24.79 31.30 -41.22
C GLN A 137 -25.05 30.20 -40.19
N ALA A 138 -24.79 30.47 -38.90
CA ALA A 138 -24.93 29.49 -37.81
C ALA A 138 -26.35 28.87 -37.73
N GLU A 139 -27.39 29.66 -38.00
CA GLU A 139 -28.76 29.17 -38.06
C GLU A 139 -28.99 28.19 -39.22
N GLN A 140 -28.48 28.50 -40.41
CA GLN A 140 -28.57 27.64 -41.60
C GLN A 140 -27.79 26.34 -41.44
N ASN A 141 -26.61 26.40 -40.81
CA ASN A 141 -25.84 25.21 -40.44
C ASN A 141 -26.60 24.35 -39.40
N GLY A 142 -27.30 24.99 -38.44
CA GLY A 142 -28.19 24.31 -37.49
C GLY A 142 -29.34 23.55 -38.16
N TYR A 143 -29.95 24.13 -39.21
CA TYR A 143 -30.97 23.44 -40.02
C TYR A 143 -30.41 22.29 -40.85
N LEU A 144 -29.21 22.44 -41.41
CA LEU A 144 -28.55 21.36 -42.15
C LEU A 144 -28.23 20.16 -41.25
N MET A 145 -27.74 20.41 -40.04
CA MET A 145 -27.50 19.36 -39.03
C MET A 145 -28.80 18.69 -38.58
N ALA A 146 -29.90 19.45 -38.48
CA ALA A 146 -31.21 18.87 -38.19
C ALA A 146 -31.72 17.99 -39.35
N TYR A 147 -31.53 18.40 -40.60
CA TYR A 147 -31.80 17.55 -41.77
C TYR A 147 -31.03 16.23 -41.72
N LEU A 148 -29.73 16.27 -41.38
CA LEU A 148 -28.93 15.06 -41.18
C LEU A 148 -29.44 14.19 -40.02
N GLY A 149 -29.91 14.81 -38.94
CA GLY A 149 -30.59 14.10 -37.85
C GLY A 149 -31.85 13.36 -38.30
N VAL A 150 -32.67 13.95 -39.19
CA VAL A 150 -33.84 13.29 -39.79
C VAL A 150 -33.43 12.11 -40.66
N VAL A 151 -32.43 12.30 -41.52
CA VAL A 151 -31.90 11.23 -42.39
C VAL A 151 -31.37 10.07 -41.53
N GLN A 152 -30.62 10.36 -40.47
CA GLN A 152 -30.11 9.36 -39.54
C GLN A 152 -31.23 8.63 -38.80
N MET A 153 -32.25 9.36 -38.34
CA MET A 153 -33.44 8.78 -37.68
C MET A 153 -34.14 7.77 -38.58
N VAL A 154 -34.36 8.09 -39.86
CA VAL A 154 -35.00 7.18 -40.83
C VAL A 154 -34.12 5.97 -41.13
N ILE A 155 -32.82 6.19 -41.37
CA ILE A 155 -31.88 5.11 -41.71
C ILE A 155 -31.76 4.12 -40.54
N GLN A 156 -31.49 4.62 -39.33
CA GLN A 156 -31.28 3.77 -38.14
C GLN A 156 -32.60 3.19 -37.61
N GLY A 157 -33.71 3.93 -37.70
CA GLY A 157 -35.01 3.49 -37.22
C GLY A 157 -35.77 2.50 -38.12
N ALA A 158 -35.60 2.58 -39.44
CA ALA A 158 -36.44 1.81 -40.38
C ALA A 158 -35.67 0.97 -41.41
N VAL A 159 -34.48 1.41 -41.82
CA VAL A 159 -33.72 0.79 -42.92
C VAL A 159 -32.76 -0.28 -42.41
N ILE A 160 -31.98 0.02 -41.36
CA ILE A 160 -30.93 -0.87 -40.86
C ILE A 160 -31.49 -2.17 -40.27
N GLY A 161 -32.57 -2.10 -39.48
CA GLY A 161 -33.21 -3.30 -38.93
C GLY A 161 -33.59 -4.31 -40.03
N ARG A 162 -34.18 -3.83 -41.14
CA ARG A 162 -34.54 -4.70 -42.28
C ARG A 162 -33.34 -5.26 -43.03
N LEU A 163 -32.29 -4.45 -43.22
CA LEU A 163 -31.06 -4.88 -43.91
C LEU A 163 -30.31 -5.95 -43.10
N THR A 164 -30.16 -5.75 -41.79
CA THR A 164 -29.46 -6.69 -40.89
C THR A 164 -30.18 -8.03 -40.73
N THR A 165 -31.51 -8.07 -40.90
CA THR A 165 -32.27 -9.33 -40.92
C THR A 165 -32.21 -10.09 -42.25
N ARG A 166 -31.86 -9.41 -43.37
CA ARG A 166 -31.94 -9.98 -44.72
C ARG A 166 -30.57 -10.35 -45.31
N TYR A 167 -29.50 -9.71 -44.87
CA TYR A 167 -28.15 -9.89 -45.42
C TYR A 167 -27.14 -10.20 -44.32
N SER A 168 -26.08 -10.95 -44.67
CA SER A 168 -25.00 -11.28 -43.72
C SER A 168 -24.17 -10.05 -43.34
N GLU A 169 -23.61 -10.02 -42.12
CA GLU A 169 -22.80 -8.91 -41.62
C GLU A 169 -21.57 -8.64 -42.52
N ASN A 170 -20.91 -9.68 -43.02
CA ASN A 170 -19.77 -9.53 -43.94
C ASN A 170 -20.18 -8.88 -45.29
N SER A 171 -21.32 -9.27 -45.85
CA SER A 171 -21.83 -8.69 -47.10
C SER A 171 -22.21 -7.21 -46.92
N LEU A 172 -22.84 -6.88 -45.79
CA LEU A 172 -23.20 -5.51 -45.43
C LEU A 172 -21.97 -4.63 -45.17
N LEU A 173 -20.93 -5.19 -44.54
CA LEU A 173 -19.66 -4.49 -44.32
C LEU A 173 -19.00 -4.12 -45.65
N MET A 174 -18.86 -5.07 -46.57
CA MET A 174 -18.27 -4.82 -47.90
C MET A 174 -19.09 -3.80 -48.70
N PHE A 175 -20.42 -3.90 -48.65
CA PHE A 175 -21.31 -2.91 -49.27
C PHE A 175 -21.10 -1.51 -48.69
N SER A 176 -21.02 -1.39 -47.35
CA SER A 176 -20.83 -0.09 -46.68
C SER A 176 -19.49 0.57 -47.03
N VAL A 177 -18.40 -0.19 -47.05
CA VAL A 177 -17.06 0.32 -47.41
C VAL A 177 -17.02 0.74 -48.88
N GLY A 178 -17.57 -0.08 -49.78
CA GLY A 178 -17.64 0.26 -51.21
C GLY A 178 -18.47 1.50 -51.50
N LEU A 179 -19.64 1.61 -50.85
CA LEU A 179 -20.52 2.77 -50.99
C LEU A 179 -19.86 4.04 -50.42
N ASN A 180 -19.18 3.95 -49.28
CA ASN A 180 -18.51 5.10 -48.66
C ASN A 180 -17.40 5.68 -49.56
N SER A 181 -16.62 4.82 -50.22
CA SER A 181 -15.57 5.25 -51.16
C SER A 181 -16.14 5.92 -52.41
N LEU A 182 -17.22 5.35 -52.98
CA LEU A 182 -17.87 5.92 -54.17
C LEU A 182 -18.51 7.29 -53.86
N VAL A 183 -19.16 7.39 -52.70
CA VAL A 183 -19.83 8.62 -52.25
C VAL A 183 -18.81 9.70 -51.89
N GLY A 184 -17.67 9.34 -51.29
CA GLY A 184 -16.57 10.27 -51.03
C GLY A 184 -15.99 10.89 -52.31
N LEU A 185 -15.86 10.10 -53.38
CA LEU A 185 -15.45 10.61 -54.70
C LEU A 185 -16.52 11.52 -55.31
N ALA A 186 -17.80 11.16 -55.19
CA ALA A 186 -18.91 11.99 -55.65
C ALA A 186 -18.99 13.33 -54.88
N GLN A 187 -18.63 13.33 -53.60
CA GLN A 187 -18.61 14.52 -52.75
C GLN A 187 -17.53 15.53 -53.17
N ALA A 188 -16.38 15.06 -53.69
CA ALA A 188 -15.36 15.96 -54.23
C ALA A 188 -15.82 16.71 -55.50
N LEU A 189 -16.88 16.23 -56.16
CA LEU A 189 -17.43 16.82 -57.39
C LEU A 189 -18.64 17.73 -57.13
N THR A 190 -19.10 17.86 -55.88
CA THR A 190 -20.25 18.71 -55.57
C THR A 190 -19.86 20.18 -55.57
N THR A 191 -20.57 21.00 -56.36
CA THR A 191 -20.32 22.46 -56.41
C THR A 191 -21.39 23.26 -55.68
N ASN A 192 -22.56 22.67 -55.44
CA ASN A 192 -23.71 23.34 -54.85
C ASN A 192 -24.21 22.61 -53.60
N ILE A 193 -24.75 23.35 -52.63
CA ILE A 193 -25.27 22.79 -51.37
C ILE A 193 -26.36 21.73 -51.58
N PHE A 194 -27.20 21.88 -52.61
CA PHE A 194 -28.23 20.89 -52.92
C PHE A 194 -27.63 19.55 -53.37
N GLN A 195 -26.62 19.58 -54.24
CA GLN A 195 -25.89 18.38 -54.66
C GLN A 195 -25.17 17.74 -53.46
N PHE A 196 -24.60 18.57 -52.59
CA PHE A 196 -23.98 18.13 -51.35
C PHE A 196 -24.98 17.38 -50.45
N CYS A 197 -26.18 17.94 -50.21
CA CYS A 197 -27.23 17.28 -49.42
C CYS A 197 -27.69 15.94 -50.01
N VAL A 198 -27.82 15.83 -51.33
CA VAL A 198 -28.19 14.57 -51.99
C VAL A 198 -27.13 13.50 -51.81
N VAL A 199 -25.84 13.87 -51.90
CA VAL A 199 -24.70 12.95 -51.71
C VAL A 199 -24.53 12.54 -50.24
N LEU A 200 -24.95 13.36 -49.28
CA LEU A 200 -24.89 13.04 -47.85
C LEU A 200 -25.83 11.90 -47.43
N VAL A 201 -26.97 11.70 -48.11
CA VAL A 201 -27.91 10.62 -47.75
C VAL A 201 -27.28 9.21 -47.89
N PRO A 202 -26.72 8.83 -49.05
CA PRO A 202 -26.04 7.53 -49.17
C PRO A 202 -24.76 7.46 -48.31
N MET A 203 -24.10 8.59 -48.03
CA MET A 203 -22.96 8.65 -47.10
C MET A 203 -23.37 8.29 -45.66
N MET A 204 -24.50 8.81 -45.20
CA MET A 204 -25.02 8.52 -43.86
C MET A 204 -25.50 7.07 -43.76
N LEU A 205 -26.01 6.50 -44.86
CA LEU A 205 -26.37 5.09 -44.93
C LEU A 205 -25.13 4.20 -44.82
N SER A 206 -24.08 4.48 -45.59
CA SER A 206 -22.82 3.71 -45.53
C SER A 206 -22.19 3.81 -44.15
N LEU A 207 -22.10 5.01 -43.57
CA LEU A 207 -21.47 5.22 -42.26
C LEU A 207 -22.27 4.57 -41.11
N SER A 208 -23.60 4.63 -41.18
CA SER A 208 -24.45 3.99 -40.15
C SER A 208 -24.37 2.47 -40.20
N ILE A 209 -24.37 1.88 -41.40
CA ILE A 209 -24.18 0.42 -41.57
C ILE A 209 -22.77 0.03 -41.10
N PHE A 210 -21.74 0.77 -41.50
CA PHE A 210 -20.36 0.52 -41.12
C PHE A 210 -20.17 0.50 -39.59
N ASN A 211 -20.66 1.52 -38.89
CA ASN A 211 -20.52 1.62 -37.43
C ASN A 211 -21.28 0.51 -36.69
N ILE A 212 -22.53 0.23 -37.07
CA ILE A 212 -23.36 -0.80 -36.41
C ILE A 212 -22.81 -2.21 -36.66
N ILE A 213 -22.40 -2.51 -37.89
CA ILE A 213 -21.86 -3.83 -38.23
C ILE A 213 -20.49 -4.03 -37.60
N THR A 214 -19.60 -3.03 -37.60
CA THR A 214 -18.28 -3.17 -36.95
C THR A 214 -18.39 -3.31 -35.44
N ASP A 215 -19.31 -2.60 -34.77
CA ASP A 215 -19.56 -2.78 -33.33
C ASP A 215 -20.20 -4.14 -33.01
N SER A 216 -21.14 -4.59 -33.84
CA SER A 216 -21.73 -5.95 -33.74
C SER A 216 -20.69 -7.04 -33.97
N MET A 217 -19.83 -6.90 -34.98
CA MET A 217 -18.77 -7.87 -35.27
C MET A 217 -17.70 -7.85 -34.18
N LEU A 218 -17.27 -6.68 -33.69
CA LEU A 218 -16.28 -6.58 -32.62
C LEU A 218 -16.77 -7.24 -31.32
N THR A 219 -18.06 -7.10 -30.99
CA THR A 219 -18.69 -7.75 -29.83
C THR A 219 -18.91 -9.25 -30.02
N LYS A 220 -18.85 -9.78 -31.26
CA LYS A 220 -18.93 -11.21 -31.58
C LYS A 220 -17.57 -11.87 -31.81
N SER A 221 -16.54 -11.09 -32.19
CA SER A 221 -15.18 -11.55 -32.48
C SER A 221 -14.39 -11.98 -31.23
N VAL A 222 -14.92 -11.69 -30.03
CA VAL A 222 -14.39 -12.19 -28.76
C VAL A 222 -15.37 -13.24 -28.22
N PRO A 223 -15.08 -14.55 -28.34
CA PRO A 223 -15.90 -15.58 -27.73
C PRO A 223 -15.86 -15.48 -26.20
N ALA A 224 -16.93 -15.84 -25.51
CA ALA A 224 -17.03 -15.76 -24.04
C ALA A 224 -15.98 -16.65 -23.32
N SER A 225 -15.38 -17.61 -24.05
CA SER A 225 -14.23 -18.42 -23.63
C SER A 225 -12.94 -17.60 -23.45
N ASP A 226 -12.80 -16.44 -24.12
CA ASP A 226 -11.56 -15.64 -24.11
C ASP A 226 -11.59 -14.45 -23.14
N THR A 227 -12.76 -14.08 -22.60
CA THR A 227 -12.82 -13.18 -21.43
C THR A 227 -12.30 -13.87 -20.17
N VAL A 228 -12.30 -15.21 -20.15
CA VAL A 228 -11.68 -16.06 -19.12
C VAL A 228 -10.20 -16.36 -19.46
N GLN A 229 -9.83 -16.50 -20.74
CA GLN A 229 -8.43 -16.77 -21.15
C GLN A 229 -7.50 -15.53 -21.21
N ALA A 230 -8.00 -14.30 -21.40
CA ALA A 230 -7.16 -13.10 -21.27
C ALA A 230 -6.65 -12.92 -19.81
N LYS A 231 -7.43 -13.40 -18.83
CA LYS A 231 -6.99 -13.56 -17.43
C LYS A 231 -6.02 -14.73 -17.22
N ARG A 232 -6.09 -15.80 -18.02
CA ARG A 232 -5.19 -16.97 -17.91
C ARG A 232 -3.85 -16.84 -18.63
N ARG A 233 -3.65 -15.93 -19.60
CA ARG A 233 -2.35 -15.74 -20.29
C ARG A 233 -1.45 -14.62 -19.73
N MET A 234 -1.86 -13.94 -18.65
CA MET A 234 -0.99 -13.06 -17.85
C MET A 234 -0.40 -13.77 -16.62
N GLY A 235 -0.28 -15.09 -16.69
CA GLY A 235 0.36 -15.96 -15.69
C GLY A 235 1.13 -17.11 -16.33
N SER A 236 1.92 -16.84 -17.36
CA SER A 236 2.92 -17.79 -17.88
C SER A 236 4.28 -17.12 -18.09
N THR A 237 4.79 -16.43 -17.07
CA THR A 237 5.96 -17.02 -16.41
C THR A 237 5.38 -18.04 -15.46
N ARG A 238 5.86 -19.30 -15.49
CA ARG A 238 5.55 -20.24 -14.41
C ARG A 238 5.85 -19.49 -13.11
N PRO A 239 4.85 -19.22 -12.25
CA PRO A 239 5.23 -19.16 -10.86
C PRO A 239 5.76 -20.57 -10.62
N GLN A 240 6.98 -20.69 -10.11
CA GLN A 240 7.06 -21.62 -8.99
C GLN A 240 5.88 -21.21 -8.12
N ILE A 241 4.82 -22.02 -8.09
CA ILE A 241 3.84 -21.89 -7.03
C ILE A 241 4.67 -22.26 -5.81
N GLN A 242 5.32 -21.25 -5.24
CA GLN A 242 5.53 -21.22 -3.82
C GLN A 242 4.13 -21.48 -3.27
N GLY A 243 3.96 -22.66 -2.67
CA GLY A 243 2.69 -23.06 -2.09
C GLY A 243 2.16 -21.87 -1.33
N LEU A 244 0.93 -21.46 -1.62
CA LEU A 244 0.29 -20.42 -0.83
C LEU A 244 0.27 -20.95 0.61
N GLN A 245 1.00 -20.27 1.49
CA GLN A 245 1.05 -20.67 2.89
C GLN A 245 -0.27 -20.25 3.51
N LEU A 246 -1.06 -21.24 3.93
CA LEU A 246 -2.31 -21.03 4.64
C LEU A 246 -2.00 -20.83 6.13
N PRO A 247 -2.76 -19.99 6.86
CA PRO A 247 -3.94 -19.24 6.44
C PRO A 247 -3.62 -18.03 5.54
N HIS A 248 -4.53 -17.68 4.63
CA HIS A 248 -4.36 -16.55 3.72
C HIS A 248 -5.66 -15.79 3.53
N ASN A 249 -5.64 -14.49 3.82
CA ASN A 249 -6.78 -13.61 3.64
C ASN A 249 -6.72 -12.91 2.28
N LEU A 250 -7.63 -13.29 1.39
CA LEU A 250 -7.83 -12.65 0.10
C LEU A 250 -9.07 -11.74 0.17
N HIS A 251 -8.85 -10.51 0.61
CA HIS A 251 -9.91 -9.48 0.77
C HIS A 251 -10.96 -9.91 1.81
N ASP A 252 -12.20 -10.16 1.39
CA ASP A 252 -13.32 -10.62 2.22
C ASP A 252 -13.44 -12.15 2.26
N ILE A 253 -12.52 -12.86 1.57
CA ILE A 253 -12.46 -14.31 1.52
C ILE A 253 -11.28 -14.80 2.34
N GLU A 254 -11.58 -15.58 3.34
CA GLU A 254 -10.61 -16.24 4.21
C GLU A 254 -10.37 -17.66 3.70
N LEU A 255 -9.10 -17.99 3.47
CA LEU A 255 -8.67 -19.36 3.19
C LEU A 255 -7.87 -19.89 4.36
N GLU A 256 -8.34 -20.99 4.90
CA GLU A 256 -7.71 -21.68 6.01
C GLU A 256 -7.65 -23.17 5.72
N LYS A 257 -6.64 -23.84 6.25
CA LYS A 257 -6.57 -25.30 6.25
C LYS A 257 -6.82 -25.79 7.66
N ILE A 258 -7.87 -26.58 7.83
CA ILE A 258 -8.19 -27.22 9.10
C ILE A 258 -8.21 -28.73 8.88
N SER A 259 -7.30 -29.46 9.54
CA SER A 259 -7.05 -30.88 9.28
C SER A 259 -6.83 -31.13 7.77
N ASP A 260 -7.74 -31.86 7.11
CA ASP A 260 -7.67 -32.18 5.68
C ASP A 260 -8.57 -31.29 4.79
N TYR A 261 -9.27 -30.34 5.41
CA TYR A 261 -10.18 -29.44 4.72
C TYR A 261 -9.50 -28.15 4.33
N ILE A 262 -9.73 -27.73 3.09
CA ILE A 262 -9.54 -26.34 2.68
C ILE A 262 -10.89 -25.65 2.85
N LEU A 263 -10.93 -24.69 3.76
CA LEU A 263 -12.11 -23.87 3.99
C LEU A 263 -11.95 -22.56 3.25
N VAL A 264 -13.03 -22.16 2.58
CA VAL A 264 -13.15 -20.88 1.90
C VAL A 264 -14.38 -20.21 2.49
N SER A 265 -14.14 -19.18 3.30
CA SER A 265 -15.19 -18.48 4.02
C SER A 265 -15.32 -17.05 3.48
N GLN A 266 -16.56 -16.59 3.26
CA GLN A 266 -16.85 -15.18 3.02
C GLN A 266 -17.84 -14.69 4.07
N HIS A 267 -17.48 -13.63 4.79
CA HIS A 267 -18.28 -13.14 5.92
C HIS A 267 -19.73 -12.83 5.47
N GLN A 268 -20.70 -13.58 6.02
CA GLN A 268 -22.17 -13.46 5.80
C GLN A 268 -22.72 -13.98 4.45
N VAL A 269 -21.90 -14.54 3.55
CA VAL A 269 -22.38 -14.97 2.21
C VAL A 269 -22.45 -16.49 2.08
N PHE A 270 -21.31 -17.16 2.10
CA PHE A 270 -21.21 -18.61 1.96
C PHE A 270 -19.96 -19.14 2.65
N MET A 271 -19.94 -20.46 2.84
CA MET A 271 -18.78 -21.20 3.30
C MET A 271 -18.65 -22.47 2.47
N LEU A 272 -17.45 -22.73 1.96
CA LEU A 272 -17.13 -23.92 1.20
C LEU A 272 -16.06 -24.72 1.94
N ALA A 273 -16.30 -26.01 2.13
CA ALA A 273 -15.33 -26.94 2.68
C ALA A 273 -15.02 -28.00 1.62
N TRP A 274 -13.74 -28.11 1.24
CA TRP A 274 -13.29 -29.08 0.25
C TRP A 274 -12.26 -30.03 0.86
N GLN A 275 -12.55 -31.33 0.78
CA GLN A 275 -11.66 -32.39 1.21
C GLN A 275 -11.02 -33.00 -0.04
N GLY A 276 -9.76 -32.64 -0.30
CA GLY A 276 -9.08 -32.97 -1.56
C GLY A 276 -8.94 -34.47 -1.85
N VAL A 277 -8.78 -35.31 -0.82
CA VAL A 277 -8.54 -36.76 -0.97
C VAL A 277 -9.82 -37.53 -1.29
N SER A 278 -10.92 -37.23 -0.62
CA SER A 278 -12.24 -37.86 -0.84
C SER A 278 -13.04 -37.20 -1.97
N SER A 279 -12.50 -36.13 -2.59
CA SER A 279 -13.18 -35.27 -3.58
C SER A 279 -14.54 -34.74 -3.10
N SER A 280 -14.74 -34.65 -1.79
CA SER A 280 -16.01 -34.21 -1.20
C SER A 280 -16.04 -32.70 -1.07
N ILE A 281 -17.16 -32.09 -1.50
CA ILE A 281 -17.36 -30.65 -1.52
C ILE A 281 -18.64 -30.34 -0.75
N TYR A 282 -18.53 -29.46 0.25
CA TYR A 282 -19.66 -28.99 1.03
C TYR A 282 -19.81 -27.48 0.86
N ILE A 283 -21.03 -27.03 0.68
CA ILE A 283 -21.36 -25.61 0.57
C ILE A 283 -22.48 -25.27 1.54
N LYS A 284 -22.28 -24.23 2.35
CA LYS A 284 -23.28 -23.65 3.23
C LYS A 284 -23.56 -22.23 2.76
N MET A 285 -24.82 -21.94 2.47
CA MET A 285 -25.27 -20.63 2.00
C MET A 285 -25.96 -19.86 3.13
N SER A 286 -25.82 -18.53 3.13
CA SER A 286 -26.55 -17.65 4.04
C SER A 286 -28.07 -17.70 3.76
N PRO A 287 -28.94 -17.62 4.79
CA PRO A 287 -30.40 -17.57 4.62
C PRO A 287 -30.90 -16.46 3.69
N GLU A 288 -30.09 -15.41 3.45
CA GLU A 288 -30.42 -14.33 2.51
C GLU A 288 -30.53 -14.79 1.04
N PHE A 289 -29.99 -15.97 0.73
CA PHE A 289 -29.99 -16.56 -0.62
C PHE A 289 -31.15 -17.53 -0.86
N VAL A 290 -32.10 -17.68 0.08
CA VAL A 290 -33.26 -18.56 -0.08
C VAL A 290 -34.04 -18.19 -1.35
N GLY A 291 -34.24 -19.17 -2.23
CA GLY A 291 -34.91 -19.00 -3.53
C GLY A 291 -34.10 -18.27 -4.60
N ARG A 292 -32.81 -17.99 -4.36
CA ARG A 292 -31.93 -17.24 -5.29
C ARG A 292 -30.82 -18.08 -5.91
N THR A 293 -30.61 -19.30 -5.45
CA THR A 293 -29.58 -20.17 -6.02
C THR A 293 -30.09 -20.81 -7.31
N CYS A 294 -29.17 -21.22 -8.17
CA CYS A 294 -29.46 -22.06 -9.31
C CYS A 294 -28.22 -22.91 -9.63
N GLY A 295 -28.44 -24.12 -10.12
CA GLY A 295 -27.38 -25.09 -10.36
C GLY A 295 -27.80 -26.50 -9.95
N LEU A 296 -26.83 -27.40 -9.86
CA LEU A 296 -27.05 -28.79 -9.45
C LEU A 296 -27.53 -28.94 -8.00
N CYS A 297 -27.30 -27.93 -7.15
CA CYS A 297 -27.78 -27.89 -5.76
C CYS A 297 -29.19 -27.28 -5.60
N GLY A 298 -29.93 -27.09 -6.71
CA GLY A 298 -31.30 -26.58 -6.67
C GLY A 298 -31.38 -25.08 -6.38
N ASN A 299 -32.57 -24.65 -5.95
CA ASN A 299 -32.92 -23.22 -5.84
C ASN A 299 -32.96 -22.69 -4.39
N PHE A 300 -32.69 -23.57 -3.41
CA PHE A 300 -32.59 -23.25 -1.98
C PHE A 300 -33.88 -22.60 -1.42
N ASN A 301 -35.07 -23.07 -1.81
CA ASN A 301 -36.37 -22.62 -1.29
C ASN A 301 -37.02 -23.59 -0.27
N ALA A 302 -36.35 -24.70 0.03
CA ALA A 302 -36.83 -25.81 0.87
C ALA A 302 -37.97 -26.68 0.28
N ASP A 303 -38.27 -26.53 -1.02
CA ASP A 303 -39.19 -27.39 -1.78
C ASP A 303 -38.42 -28.35 -2.69
N VAL A 304 -38.27 -29.60 -2.25
CA VAL A 304 -37.54 -30.64 -3.01
C VAL A 304 -38.19 -31.00 -4.35
N GLN A 305 -39.45 -30.61 -4.58
CA GLN A 305 -40.18 -30.97 -5.81
C GLN A 305 -39.79 -30.09 -6.99
N ASP A 306 -39.23 -28.90 -6.76
CA ASP A 306 -38.87 -27.95 -7.82
C ASP A 306 -37.36 -27.75 -8.02
N ASP A 307 -36.54 -28.52 -7.30
CA ASP A 307 -35.08 -28.48 -7.37
C ASP A 307 -34.52 -28.97 -8.72
N LEU A 308 -35.20 -29.90 -9.39
CA LEU A 308 -34.77 -30.47 -10.69
C LEU A 308 -35.15 -29.57 -11.88
N LYS A 309 -34.86 -28.28 -11.75
CA LYS A 309 -35.09 -27.28 -12.80
C LYS A 309 -33.83 -27.10 -13.65
N THR A 310 -33.95 -27.30 -14.96
CA THR A 310 -32.84 -27.17 -15.90
C THR A 310 -32.33 -25.73 -15.98
N SER A 311 -31.13 -25.52 -16.52
CA SER A 311 -30.54 -24.18 -16.74
C SER A 311 -31.41 -23.23 -17.58
N TYR A 312 -32.27 -23.78 -18.45
CA TYR A 312 -33.23 -23.06 -19.27
C TYR A 312 -34.65 -23.01 -18.66
N GLY A 313 -34.80 -23.39 -17.39
CA GLY A 313 -35.98 -23.14 -16.57
C GLY A 313 -37.09 -24.19 -16.64
N VAL A 314 -36.83 -25.38 -17.18
CA VAL A 314 -37.82 -26.47 -17.31
C VAL A 314 -37.68 -27.43 -16.14
N LEU A 315 -38.78 -27.74 -15.46
CA LEU A 315 -38.82 -28.80 -14.44
C LEU A 315 -38.79 -30.18 -15.12
N THR A 316 -37.91 -31.07 -14.69
CA THR A 316 -37.76 -32.40 -15.29
C THR A 316 -37.54 -33.47 -14.22
N GLU A 317 -38.14 -34.64 -14.41
CA GLU A 317 -37.86 -35.83 -13.60
C GLU A 317 -36.65 -36.62 -14.14
N ASN A 318 -36.13 -36.23 -15.31
CA ASN A 318 -35.01 -36.91 -15.95
C ASN A 318 -33.68 -36.33 -15.46
N LEU A 319 -32.99 -37.08 -14.60
CA LEU A 319 -31.73 -36.69 -13.97
C LEU A 319 -30.60 -36.40 -14.99
N ALA A 320 -30.52 -37.17 -16.07
CA ALA A 320 -29.51 -36.94 -17.11
C ALA A 320 -29.80 -35.63 -17.87
N MET A 321 -31.08 -35.33 -18.15
CA MET A 321 -31.49 -34.06 -18.74
C MET A 321 -31.18 -32.88 -17.81
N PHE A 322 -31.47 -33.01 -16.51
CA PHE A 322 -31.15 -32.01 -15.49
C PHE A 322 -29.64 -31.76 -15.41
N GLY A 323 -28.84 -32.80 -15.18
CA GLY A 323 -27.39 -32.70 -15.03
C GLY A 323 -26.68 -32.14 -16.26
N ASN A 324 -27.01 -32.65 -17.45
CA ASN A 324 -26.42 -32.17 -18.71
C ASN A 324 -26.80 -30.71 -19.01
N SER A 325 -27.94 -30.21 -18.52
CA SER A 325 -28.34 -28.82 -18.74
C SER A 325 -27.43 -27.81 -18.03
N TRP A 326 -26.78 -28.23 -16.94
CA TRP A 326 -25.86 -27.43 -16.13
C TRP A 326 -24.39 -27.64 -16.50
N MET A 327 -24.12 -28.38 -17.59
CA MET A 327 -22.78 -28.62 -18.09
C MET A 327 -22.17 -27.33 -18.67
N GLU A 328 -20.95 -27.01 -18.26
CA GLU A 328 -20.13 -25.95 -18.87
C GLU A 328 -19.06 -26.56 -19.78
N GLU A 329 -18.89 -26.04 -20.99
CA GLU A 329 -17.92 -26.53 -21.97
C GLU A 329 -16.51 -25.96 -21.71
N ASP A 330 -15.50 -26.84 -21.57
CA ASP A 330 -14.09 -26.44 -21.59
C ASP A 330 -13.56 -26.46 -23.04
N PRO A 331 -12.95 -25.37 -23.56
CA PRO A 331 -12.37 -25.32 -24.91
C PRO A 331 -11.30 -26.38 -25.20
N GLN A 332 -10.72 -27.03 -24.18
CA GLN A 332 -9.65 -28.02 -24.32
C GLN A 332 -10.12 -29.46 -24.04
N LEU A 333 -11.29 -29.66 -23.44
CA LEU A 333 -11.82 -30.96 -23.06
C LEU A 333 -13.29 -31.09 -23.50
N THR A 334 -13.58 -32.01 -24.40
CA THR A 334 -14.96 -32.37 -24.76
C THR A 334 -15.59 -33.18 -23.62
N CYS A 335 -16.46 -32.56 -22.83
CA CYS A 335 -17.30 -33.26 -21.86
C CYS A 335 -18.37 -34.07 -22.60
N GLN A 336 -18.40 -35.39 -22.38
CA GLN A 336 -19.42 -36.25 -22.99
C GLN A 336 -20.73 -36.14 -22.20
N MET A 337 -21.84 -35.89 -22.91
CA MET A 337 -23.15 -35.87 -22.28
C MET A 337 -23.52 -37.24 -21.71
N VAL A 338 -24.11 -37.26 -20.51
CA VAL A 338 -24.63 -38.47 -19.89
C VAL A 338 -25.85 -38.95 -20.68
N PRO A 339 -25.91 -40.22 -21.12
CA PRO A 339 -27.02 -40.73 -21.90
C PRO A 339 -28.33 -40.78 -21.10
N SER A 340 -29.46 -40.55 -21.77
CA SER A 340 -30.81 -40.67 -21.23
C SER A 340 -31.56 -41.82 -21.93
N PRO A 341 -32.13 -42.80 -21.21
CA PRO A 341 -32.22 -42.89 -19.75
C PRO A 341 -30.93 -43.38 -19.08
N TYR A 342 -30.63 -42.85 -17.90
CA TYR A 342 -29.53 -43.32 -17.07
C TYR A 342 -29.95 -44.63 -16.37
N PRO A 343 -29.31 -45.78 -16.64
CA PRO A 343 -29.69 -47.04 -16.02
C PRO A 343 -29.29 -47.05 -14.55
N PHE A 344 -30.20 -47.51 -13.66
CA PHE A 344 -29.88 -47.70 -12.25
C PHE A 344 -28.71 -48.69 -12.12
N PRO A 345 -27.60 -48.34 -11.45
CA PRO A 345 -26.40 -49.18 -11.41
C PRO A 345 -26.64 -50.62 -10.98
N CYS A 346 -27.51 -50.83 -10.00
CA CYS A 346 -27.84 -52.16 -9.48
C CYS A 346 -28.75 -52.99 -10.41
N SER A 347 -29.32 -52.41 -11.47
CA SER A 347 -30.23 -53.12 -12.38
C SER A 347 -29.52 -54.15 -13.28
N VAL A 348 -28.19 -54.04 -13.42
CA VAL A 348 -27.37 -54.87 -14.31
C VAL A 348 -26.54 -55.92 -13.54
N GLN A 349 -26.72 -56.01 -12.21
CA GLN A 349 -25.85 -56.78 -11.32
C GLN A 349 -26.43 -58.16 -10.96
N GLU A 350 -25.56 -59.16 -10.75
CA GLU A 350 -25.95 -60.51 -10.32
C GLU A 350 -26.64 -60.53 -8.94
N THR A 351 -27.62 -61.43 -8.77
CA THR A 351 -28.44 -61.56 -7.54
C THR A 351 -27.61 -61.78 -6.28
N TYR A 352 -26.50 -62.51 -6.37
CA TYR A 352 -25.59 -62.75 -5.23
C TYR A 352 -24.90 -61.46 -4.73
N ASN A 353 -24.47 -60.60 -5.67
CA ASN A 353 -23.84 -59.31 -5.32
C ASN A 353 -24.86 -58.34 -4.73
N LEU A 354 -26.10 -58.34 -5.23
CA LEU A 354 -27.19 -57.53 -4.69
C LEU A 354 -27.49 -57.85 -3.22
N LEU A 355 -27.52 -59.14 -2.85
CA LEU A 355 -27.70 -59.57 -1.45
C LEU A 355 -26.54 -59.11 -0.54
N LYS A 356 -25.31 -59.08 -1.07
CA LYS A 356 -24.14 -58.59 -0.33
C LYS A 356 -24.20 -57.06 -0.13
N VAL A 357 -24.58 -56.32 -1.16
CA VAL A 357 -24.80 -54.86 -1.11
C VAL A 357 -25.89 -54.53 -0.09
N GLU A 358 -27.05 -55.19 -0.17
CA GLU A 358 -28.15 -55.00 0.77
C GLU A 358 -27.72 -55.26 2.21
N LYS A 359 -26.98 -56.35 2.46
CA LYS A 359 -26.46 -56.69 3.79
C LYS A 359 -25.53 -55.62 4.35
N VAL A 360 -24.68 -55.02 3.52
CA VAL A 360 -23.75 -53.95 3.94
C VAL A 360 -24.51 -52.65 4.20
N CYS A 361 -25.33 -52.20 3.25
CA CYS A 361 -26.02 -50.91 3.35
C CYS A 361 -27.07 -50.88 4.46
N THR A 362 -27.74 -52.00 4.74
CA THR A 362 -28.67 -52.11 5.89
C THR A 362 -27.98 -52.03 7.26
N SER A 363 -26.64 -52.00 7.31
CA SER A 363 -25.90 -51.71 8.55
C SER A 363 -26.18 -50.30 9.08
N LEU A 364 -26.53 -49.34 8.20
CA LEU A 364 -26.98 -48.00 8.59
C LEU A 364 -28.26 -48.03 9.45
N LEU A 365 -29.03 -49.13 9.43
CA LEU A 365 -30.21 -49.31 10.27
C LEU A 365 -29.89 -49.86 11.68
N LYS A 366 -28.64 -50.21 11.96
CA LYS A 366 -28.20 -50.88 13.19
C LYS A 366 -27.35 -49.95 14.07
N VAL A 367 -26.99 -50.41 15.27
CA VAL A 367 -26.01 -49.74 16.15
C VAL A 367 -24.64 -49.75 15.44
N PRO A 368 -23.86 -48.65 15.46
CA PRO A 368 -24.02 -47.40 16.21
C PRO A 368 -24.90 -46.32 15.55
N PHE A 369 -25.27 -46.46 14.28
CA PHE A 369 -25.98 -45.42 13.52
C PHE A 369 -27.42 -45.14 13.99
N LYS A 370 -28.03 -46.11 14.68
CA LYS A 370 -29.42 -46.03 15.17
C LYS A 370 -29.73 -44.77 15.98
N SER A 371 -28.79 -44.25 16.76
CA SER A 371 -29.00 -43.03 17.56
C SER A 371 -29.18 -41.76 16.70
N CYS A 372 -28.83 -41.80 15.41
CA CYS A 372 -28.98 -40.68 14.51
C CYS A 372 -30.33 -40.64 13.77
N HIS A 373 -31.09 -41.74 13.77
CA HIS A 373 -32.28 -41.89 12.92
C HIS A 373 -33.38 -40.86 13.21
N GLU A 374 -33.39 -40.29 14.41
CA GLU A 374 -34.31 -39.22 14.79
C GLU A 374 -34.00 -37.88 14.10
N TYR A 375 -32.74 -37.66 13.73
CA TYR A 375 -32.24 -36.38 13.20
C TYR A 375 -31.95 -36.44 11.70
N VAL A 376 -31.45 -37.58 11.21
CA VAL A 376 -31.10 -37.80 9.80
C VAL A 376 -31.65 -39.13 9.31
N SER A 377 -32.49 -39.08 8.27
CA SER A 377 -33.08 -40.26 7.65
C SER A 377 -31.99 -41.14 7.01
N PRO A 378 -31.88 -42.44 7.37
CA PRO A 378 -30.86 -43.33 6.80
C PRO A 378 -31.19 -43.79 5.37
N TYR A 379 -32.44 -43.65 4.91
CA TYR A 379 -32.90 -44.28 3.66
C TYR A 379 -32.26 -43.71 2.40
N SER A 380 -32.01 -42.40 2.33
CA SER A 380 -31.30 -41.77 1.20
C SER A 380 -29.84 -42.25 1.12
N TYR A 381 -29.18 -42.38 2.26
CA TYR A 381 -27.81 -42.88 2.37
C TYR A 381 -27.72 -44.39 2.07
N ILE A 382 -28.74 -45.19 2.42
CA ILE A 382 -28.84 -46.60 2.02
C ILE A 382 -29.01 -46.73 0.50
N ALA A 383 -29.79 -45.84 -0.13
CA ALA A 383 -29.94 -45.81 -1.58
C ALA A 383 -28.63 -45.42 -2.29
N SER A 384 -27.93 -44.38 -1.78
CA SER A 384 -26.59 -44.00 -2.28
C SER A 384 -25.60 -45.15 -2.12
N CYS A 385 -25.50 -45.73 -0.93
CA CYS A 385 -24.68 -46.90 -0.63
C CYS A 385 -24.89 -48.05 -1.63
N SER A 386 -26.16 -48.33 -1.95
CA SER A 386 -26.48 -49.40 -2.89
C SER A 386 -25.95 -49.08 -4.29
N ASN A 387 -26.17 -47.86 -4.77
CA ASN A 387 -25.67 -47.42 -6.07
C ASN A 387 -24.13 -47.47 -6.15
N ASP A 388 -23.44 -46.96 -5.14
CA ASP A 388 -21.97 -46.88 -5.10
C ASP A 388 -21.34 -48.28 -5.08
N LEU A 389 -21.86 -49.18 -4.24
CA LEU A 389 -21.35 -50.56 -4.17
C LEU A 389 -21.69 -51.40 -5.41
N CYS A 390 -22.78 -51.08 -6.12
CA CYS A 390 -23.12 -51.73 -7.39
C CYS A 390 -22.18 -51.30 -8.53
N LEU A 391 -21.66 -50.06 -8.53
CA LEU A 391 -20.73 -49.57 -9.55
C LEU A 391 -19.29 -50.04 -9.31
N SER A 392 -18.84 -50.01 -8.06
CA SER A 392 -17.42 -50.15 -7.73
C SER A 392 -17.08 -51.42 -6.93
N GLY A 393 -18.09 -52.24 -6.62
CA GLY A 393 -17.94 -53.46 -5.83
C GLY A 393 -17.84 -53.19 -4.32
N SER A 394 -17.78 -54.26 -3.52
CA SER A 394 -17.73 -54.17 -2.06
C SER A 394 -16.29 -53.90 -1.53
N SER A 395 -15.65 -52.81 -1.95
CA SER A 395 -14.38 -52.38 -1.37
C SER A 395 -14.60 -51.78 0.02
N GLY A 396 -13.64 -51.95 0.93
CA GLY A 396 -13.73 -51.38 2.28
C GLY A 396 -13.87 -49.84 2.24
N ASP A 397 -13.11 -49.20 1.36
CA ASP A 397 -13.03 -47.74 1.27
C ASP A 397 -14.38 -47.07 0.95
N ILE A 398 -15.17 -47.65 0.03
CA ILE A 398 -16.47 -47.10 -0.36
C ILE A 398 -17.50 -47.28 0.75
N VAL A 399 -17.47 -48.42 1.43
CA VAL A 399 -18.32 -48.66 2.61
C VAL A 399 -18.01 -47.63 3.70
N CYS A 400 -16.72 -47.35 3.92
CA CYS A 400 -16.29 -46.36 4.90
C CYS A 400 -16.66 -44.94 4.49
N GLN A 401 -16.59 -44.59 3.20
CA GLN A 401 -17.02 -43.28 2.70
C GLN A 401 -18.51 -43.05 2.97
N VAL A 402 -19.37 -44.00 2.60
CA VAL A 402 -20.83 -43.92 2.85
C VAL A 402 -21.13 -43.75 4.34
N PHE A 403 -20.50 -44.55 5.21
CA PHE A 403 -20.72 -44.47 6.65
C PHE A 403 -20.21 -43.15 7.23
N THR A 404 -19.10 -42.63 6.70
CA THR A 404 -18.55 -41.32 7.05
C THR A 404 -19.50 -40.19 6.65
N GLU A 405 -20.12 -40.23 5.46
CA GLU A 405 -21.09 -39.21 5.06
C GLU A 405 -22.35 -39.20 5.94
N TYR A 406 -22.85 -40.38 6.34
CA TYR A 406 -24.00 -40.46 7.23
C TYR A 406 -23.67 -39.94 8.64
N THR A 407 -22.51 -40.31 9.19
CA THR A 407 -22.06 -39.84 10.51
C THR A 407 -21.77 -38.34 10.52
N ARG A 408 -21.20 -37.80 9.44
CA ARG A 408 -20.99 -36.36 9.25
C ARG A 408 -22.31 -35.59 9.17
N ALA A 409 -23.29 -36.09 8.43
CA ALA A 409 -24.63 -35.50 8.40
C ALA A 409 -25.27 -35.47 9.80
N CYS A 410 -25.07 -36.53 10.59
CA CYS A 410 -25.49 -36.58 11.98
C CYS A 410 -24.82 -35.50 12.84
N ALA A 411 -23.52 -35.35 12.65
CA ALA A 411 -22.70 -34.38 13.37
C ALA A 411 -23.10 -32.94 13.02
N HIS A 412 -23.42 -32.65 11.75
CA HIS A 412 -23.98 -31.37 11.31
C HIS A 412 -25.39 -31.09 11.84
N ALA A 413 -26.17 -32.13 12.15
CA ALA A 413 -27.44 -32.00 12.86
C ALA A 413 -27.25 -31.76 14.38
N GLY A 414 -26.00 -31.70 14.87
CA GLY A 414 -25.66 -31.47 16.28
C GLY A 414 -25.50 -32.75 17.11
N HIS A 415 -25.54 -33.93 16.49
CA HIS A 415 -25.53 -35.23 17.18
C HIS A 415 -24.40 -36.14 16.68
N PRO A 416 -23.12 -35.81 16.95
CA PRO A 416 -21.98 -36.60 16.48
C PRO A 416 -21.96 -38.02 17.05
N LEU A 417 -21.72 -39.02 16.19
CA LEU A 417 -21.64 -40.42 16.57
C LEU A 417 -20.21 -40.79 17.00
N HIS A 418 -19.87 -40.61 18.28
CA HIS A 418 -18.52 -40.92 18.75
C HIS A 418 -18.16 -42.42 18.63
N ASN A 419 -16.91 -42.71 18.27
CA ASN A 419 -16.32 -44.06 18.24
C ASN A 419 -17.03 -45.08 17.35
N TRP A 420 -17.83 -44.66 16.36
CA TRP A 420 -18.54 -45.61 15.48
C TRP A 420 -17.57 -46.50 14.68
N ARG A 421 -16.39 -45.99 14.33
CA ARG A 421 -15.30 -46.71 13.65
C ARG A 421 -14.79 -47.92 14.43
N SER A 422 -14.93 -47.95 15.76
CA SER A 422 -14.57 -49.13 16.57
C SER A 422 -15.43 -50.37 16.24
N HIS A 423 -16.66 -50.16 15.75
CA HIS A 423 -17.56 -51.24 15.34
C HIS A 423 -17.26 -51.74 13.93
N PHE A 424 -16.48 -50.97 13.15
CA PHE A 424 -16.08 -51.27 11.78
C PHE A 424 -14.56 -51.02 11.62
N PRO A 425 -13.70 -51.93 12.11
CA PRO A 425 -12.24 -51.73 12.12
C PRO A 425 -11.61 -51.43 10.75
N LEU A 426 -12.27 -51.86 9.66
CA LEU A 426 -11.88 -51.54 8.28
C LEU A 426 -11.93 -50.04 7.96
N CYS A 427 -12.66 -49.25 8.75
CA CYS A 427 -12.83 -47.80 8.62
C CYS A 427 -12.00 -47.01 9.63
N GLY A 428 -11.04 -47.65 10.31
CA GLY A 428 -10.12 -46.96 11.22
C GLY A 428 -9.28 -45.90 10.49
N ILE A 429 -9.02 -44.78 11.16
CA ILE A 429 -8.17 -43.70 10.66
C ILE A 429 -6.94 -43.60 11.56
N GLU A 430 -5.75 -43.59 10.96
CA GLU A 430 -4.49 -43.36 11.65
C GLU A 430 -4.10 -41.88 11.51
N CYS A 431 -3.94 -41.19 12.65
CA CYS A 431 -3.47 -39.81 12.68
C CYS A 431 -1.94 -39.75 12.81
N PRO A 432 -1.30 -38.68 12.27
CA PRO A 432 0.10 -38.37 12.57
C PRO A 432 0.35 -38.22 14.08
N ALA A 433 1.61 -38.41 14.51
CA ALA A 433 1.98 -38.55 15.93
C ALA A 433 1.40 -37.44 16.83
N ASP A 434 0.91 -37.85 18.00
CA ASP A 434 0.26 -37.05 19.06
C ASP A 434 -1.10 -36.40 18.72
N LEU A 435 -1.63 -36.61 17.51
CA LEU A 435 -2.98 -36.19 17.14
C LEU A 435 -4.01 -37.32 17.34
N LEU A 436 -5.24 -36.94 17.70
CA LEU A 436 -6.38 -37.85 17.90
C LEU A 436 -7.51 -37.54 16.91
N TYR A 437 -8.02 -38.56 16.23
CA TYR A 437 -9.13 -38.40 15.29
C TYR A 437 -10.43 -38.13 16.04
N ARG A 438 -11.16 -37.09 15.65
CA ARG A 438 -12.47 -36.73 16.19
C ARG A 438 -13.48 -36.58 15.07
N GLU A 439 -14.69 -37.08 15.32
CA GLU A 439 -15.84 -36.97 14.40
C GLU A 439 -16.44 -35.56 14.37
N CYS A 440 -16.12 -34.73 15.37
CA CYS A 440 -16.67 -33.40 15.53
C CYS A 440 -15.88 -32.56 16.52
N ILE A 441 -15.47 -31.35 16.12
CA ILE A 441 -15.00 -30.31 17.03
C ILE A 441 -15.78 -29.00 16.81
N THR A 442 -16.07 -28.28 17.89
CA THR A 442 -16.93 -27.08 17.91
C THR A 442 -16.18 -25.76 17.68
N CYS A 443 -14.86 -25.75 17.86
CA CYS A 443 -13.97 -24.60 17.66
C CYS A 443 -12.80 -25.00 16.76
N CYS A 444 -12.30 -24.08 15.93
CA CYS A 444 -11.02 -24.26 15.22
C CYS A 444 -9.91 -24.57 16.24
N PRO A 445 -8.87 -25.36 15.89
CA PRO A 445 -7.77 -25.61 16.80
C PRO A 445 -7.17 -24.29 17.28
N VAL A 446 -6.97 -24.17 18.59
CA VAL A 446 -6.25 -23.02 19.16
C VAL A 446 -4.83 -23.10 18.60
N HIS A 447 -4.37 -22.00 18.01
CA HIS A 447 -3.01 -21.71 17.58
C HIS A 447 -2.39 -20.69 18.53
N CYS A 448 -1.07 -20.57 18.58
CA CYS A 448 -0.41 -19.64 19.48
C CYS A 448 -0.68 -18.15 19.14
N ASN A 449 -1.08 -17.86 17.90
CA ASN A 449 -1.37 -16.50 17.44
C ASN A 449 -2.88 -16.26 17.28
N ILE A 450 -3.57 -15.86 18.36
CA ILE A 450 -5.03 -15.69 18.33
C ILE A 450 -5.47 -14.47 19.15
N GLU A 451 -5.50 -13.31 18.50
CA GLU A 451 -6.52 -12.27 18.76
C GLU A 451 -7.92 -12.71 18.27
N HIS A 452 -8.05 -13.86 17.61
CA HIS A 452 -9.33 -14.39 17.13
C HIS A 452 -10.01 -15.31 18.16
N ILE A 453 -10.62 -14.69 19.18
CA ILE A 453 -11.73 -15.33 19.89
C ILE A 453 -12.68 -15.86 18.80
N CYS A 454 -12.98 -17.16 18.79
CA CYS A 454 -13.99 -17.77 17.93
C CYS A 454 -15.39 -17.26 18.34
N ILE A 455 -15.64 -15.98 18.11
CA ILE A 455 -16.96 -15.37 18.13
C ILE A 455 -17.54 -15.64 16.73
N ASP A 456 -18.44 -16.61 16.68
CA ASP A 456 -19.26 -17.06 15.54
C ASP A 456 -18.60 -18.06 14.56
N SER A 457 -18.18 -19.25 15.01
CA SER A 457 -17.85 -20.35 14.08
C SER A 457 -19.09 -20.78 13.28
N LYS A 458 -19.12 -20.34 12.01
CA LYS A 458 -20.19 -20.57 11.02
C LYS A 458 -20.24 -22.01 10.48
N LEU A 459 -19.37 -22.92 10.92
CA LEU A 459 -19.49 -24.37 10.76
C LEU A 459 -19.46 -25.04 12.15
N GLN A 460 -20.49 -25.83 12.45
CA GLN A 460 -20.73 -26.34 13.82
C GLN A 460 -19.91 -27.58 14.15
N CYS A 461 -19.32 -28.22 13.14
CA CYS A 461 -18.67 -29.53 13.27
C CYS A 461 -17.82 -29.88 12.04
N LEU A 462 -16.53 -30.15 12.23
CA LEU A 462 -15.63 -30.77 11.26
C LEU A 462 -14.95 -32.00 11.89
N ASP A 463 -14.79 -33.07 11.11
CA ASP A 463 -14.05 -34.27 11.49
C ASP A 463 -12.58 -34.18 11.04
N GLY A 464 -11.66 -34.80 11.79
CA GLY A 464 -10.24 -34.69 11.49
C GLY A 464 -9.32 -35.11 12.64
N CYS A 465 -8.01 -34.98 12.42
CA CYS A 465 -6.97 -35.24 13.41
C CYS A 465 -6.61 -33.94 14.14
N TYR A 466 -6.76 -33.93 15.47
CA TYR A 466 -6.59 -32.73 16.30
C TYR A 466 -5.76 -33.02 17.56
N CYS A 467 -5.26 -31.96 18.20
CA CYS A 467 -4.56 -32.09 19.47
C CYS A 467 -5.50 -32.63 20.58
N PRO A 468 -4.95 -33.36 21.56
CA PRO A 468 -5.64 -33.70 22.79
C PRO A 468 -6.15 -32.45 23.52
N ASP A 469 -7.08 -32.65 24.45
CA ASP A 469 -7.56 -31.56 25.31
C ASP A 469 -6.36 -30.93 26.05
N ASP A 470 -6.39 -29.61 26.24
CA ASP A 470 -5.35 -28.77 26.88
C ASP A 470 -4.05 -28.52 26.07
N LEU A 471 -3.96 -28.96 24.82
CA LEU A 471 -2.82 -28.68 23.92
C LEU A 471 -3.24 -27.85 22.69
N ILE A 472 -2.30 -27.03 22.20
CA ILE A 472 -2.46 -26.08 21.09
C ILE A 472 -1.71 -26.62 19.86
N TYR A 473 -2.30 -26.51 18.68
CA TYR A 473 -1.65 -26.97 17.44
C TYR A 473 -0.78 -25.86 16.87
N GLU A 474 0.54 -26.08 16.79
CA GLU A 474 1.51 -25.12 16.23
C GLU A 474 2.44 -25.88 15.29
N ASP A 475 2.49 -25.51 14.01
CA ASP A 475 3.40 -26.08 12.99
C ASP A 475 3.50 -27.63 12.95
N GLY A 476 2.39 -28.34 13.19
CA GLY A 476 2.32 -29.80 13.10
C GLY A 476 2.63 -30.55 14.39
N ILE A 477 2.85 -29.85 15.50
CA ILE A 477 3.03 -30.41 16.84
C ILE A 477 2.02 -29.83 17.84
N CYS A 478 1.68 -30.61 18.86
CA CYS A 478 0.83 -30.17 19.95
C CYS A 478 1.68 -29.62 21.10
N VAL A 479 1.61 -28.31 21.34
CA VAL A 479 2.38 -27.61 22.37
C VAL A 479 1.50 -27.17 23.54
N LYS A 480 2.08 -26.96 24.71
CA LYS A 480 1.35 -26.38 25.85
C LYS A 480 1.16 -24.87 25.64
N PRO A 481 0.07 -24.26 26.15
CA PRO A 481 -0.13 -22.82 26.09
C PRO A 481 1.04 -21.99 26.62
N SER A 482 1.76 -22.50 27.63
CA SER A 482 2.93 -21.85 28.21
C SER A 482 4.15 -21.81 27.28
N GLU A 483 4.19 -22.66 26.26
CA GLU A 483 5.33 -22.81 25.33
C GLU A 483 5.14 -22.01 24.04
N CYS A 484 4.07 -21.21 23.95
CA CYS A 484 3.71 -20.49 22.74
C CYS A 484 4.70 -19.38 22.32
N PRO A 485 4.99 -19.31 21.00
CA PRO A 485 5.49 -18.20 20.22
C PRO A 485 5.17 -16.77 20.64
N CYS A 486 6.11 -15.84 20.90
CA CYS A 486 5.76 -14.41 20.85
C CYS A 486 6.23 -13.77 19.54
N GLU A 487 5.35 -13.02 18.88
CA GLU A 487 5.73 -12.22 17.71
C GLU A 487 6.16 -10.81 18.15
N HIS A 488 7.30 -10.32 17.65
CA HIS A 488 7.70 -8.93 17.79
C HIS A 488 8.22 -8.38 16.46
N ARG A 489 7.54 -7.36 15.92
CA ARG A 489 7.88 -6.65 14.67
C ARG A 489 8.14 -7.58 13.46
N GLY A 490 7.35 -8.65 13.35
CA GLY A 490 7.40 -9.64 12.26
C GLY A 490 8.36 -10.81 12.48
N MET A 491 9.01 -10.91 13.66
CA MET A 491 9.90 -12.02 14.04
C MET A 491 9.29 -12.83 15.18
N LEU A 492 9.42 -14.15 15.15
CA LEU A 492 8.91 -15.07 16.18
C LEU A 492 10.01 -15.43 17.18
N TYR A 493 9.70 -15.32 18.47
CA TYR A 493 10.60 -15.56 19.59
C TYR A 493 10.06 -16.68 20.50
N PRO A 494 10.89 -17.64 20.93
CA PRO A 494 10.46 -18.72 21.80
C PRO A 494 10.12 -18.22 23.21
N SER A 495 9.25 -18.94 23.93
CA SER A 495 8.95 -18.60 25.32
C SER A 495 10.20 -18.63 26.21
N GLY A 496 10.33 -17.63 27.09
CA GLY A 496 11.50 -17.36 27.92
C GLY A 496 12.53 -16.42 27.27
N HIS A 497 12.43 -16.14 25.97
CA HIS A 497 13.31 -15.18 25.30
C HIS A 497 12.99 -13.75 25.77
N SER A 498 14.04 -12.94 25.99
CA SER A 498 13.91 -11.56 26.46
C SER A 498 14.52 -10.59 25.47
N ILE A 499 13.75 -9.57 25.09
CA ILE A 499 14.18 -8.47 24.22
C ILE A 499 14.16 -7.17 25.00
N GLN A 500 15.03 -6.23 24.63
CA GLN A 500 14.99 -4.89 25.19
C GLN A 500 14.19 -3.99 24.23
N GLU A 501 13.07 -3.45 24.71
CA GLU A 501 12.27 -2.46 24.00
C GLU A 501 12.44 -1.10 24.69
N GLU A 502 13.13 -0.19 24.01
CA GLU A 502 13.56 1.10 24.58
C GLU A 502 14.43 0.91 25.85
N CYS A 503 13.90 1.29 27.01
CA CYS A 503 14.53 1.08 28.31
C CYS A 503 13.92 -0.09 29.09
N ASN A 504 12.91 -0.76 28.53
CA ASN A 504 12.21 -1.88 29.16
C ASN A 504 12.74 -3.23 28.69
N ASN A 505 12.69 -4.21 29.58
CA ASN A 505 13.01 -5.60 29.26
C ASN A 505 11.71 -6.40 29.16
N CYS A 506 11.49 -7.01 28.01
CA CYS A 506 10.28 -7.74 27.65
C CYS A 506 10.60 -9.22 27.51
N THR A 507 9.98 -10.07 28.33
CA THR A 507 10.14 -11.52 28.26
C THR A 507 8.90 -12.16 27.65
N CYS A 508 9.09 -13.04 26.67
CA CYS A 508 8.01 -13.80 26.06
C CYS A 508 7.49 -14.88 27.02
N VAL A 509 6.23 -14.80 27.43
CA VAL A 509 5.58 -15.78 28.32
C VAL A 509 4.23 -16.18 27.74
N GLY A 510 4.11 -17.44 27.30
CA GLY A 510 2.84 -18.00 26.82
C GLY A 510 2.20 -17.22 25.66
N GLY A 511 3.01 -16.82 24.67
CA GLY A 511 2.56 -16.06 23.51
C GLY A 511 2.39 -14.55 23.71
N VAL A 512 2.63 -14.03 24.92
CA VAL A 512 2.50 -12.61 25.25
C VAL A 512 3.82 -12.02 25.75
N TRP A 513 4.12 -10.77 25.37
CA TRP A 513 5.26 -10.03 25.91
C TRP A 513 4.96 -9.48 27.30
N ASN A 514 5.74 -9.90 28.29
CA ASN A 514 5.70 -9.38 29.65
C ASN A 514 6.87 -8.42 29.85
N CYS A 515 6.59 -7.10 29.83
CA CYS A 515 7.59 -6.05 29.87
C CYS A 515 7.67 -5.37 31.23
N THR A 516 8.86 -4.86 31.60
CA THR A 516 8.99 -3.89 32.69
C THR A 516 8.27 -2.58 32.35
N GLU A 517 7.85 -1.83 33.36
CA GLU A 517 7.14 -0.55 33.21
C GLU A 517 8.01 0.65 33.63
N HIS A 518 9.22 0.75 33.08
CA HIS A 518 10.05 1.94 33.22
C HIS A 518 9.58 3.03 32.26
N SER A 519 9.55 4.27 32.75
CA SER A 519 9.29 5.45 31.92
C SER A 519 10.54 5.76 31.11
N CYS A 520 10.49 5.55 29.79
CA CYS A 520 11.61 5.82 28.89
C CYS A 520 11.58 7.25 28.34
N PRO A 521 12.73 7.84 27.96
CA PRO A 521 12.77 9.07 27.18
C PRO A 521 12.16 8.85 25.79
N GLY A 522 11.38 9.81 25.31
CA GLY A 522 10.73 9.75 23.99
C GLY A 522 11.55 10.46 22.93
N GLU A 523 11.57 9.94 21.70
CA GLU A 523 12.15 10.63 20.53
C GLU A 523 11.11 10.77 19.43
N CYS A 524 10.88 12.00 19.00
CA CYS A 524 10.16 12.32 17.77
C CYS A 524 11.17 12.60 16.66
N SER A 525 10.90 12.11 15.46
CA SER A 525 11.77 12.30 14.30
C SER A 525 11.02 12.87 13.10
N VAL A 526 11.74 13.69 12.32
CA VAL A 526 11.32 14.14 11.00
C VAL A 526 12.44 13.84 10.02
N THR A 527 12.18 12.99 9.04
CA THR A 527 13.19 12.51 8.06
C THR A 527 12.67 12.60 6.62
N GLY A 528 13.58 12.53 5.64
CA GLY A 528 13.20 12.34 4.22
C GLY A 528 12.29 13.43 3.65
N ASP A 529 11.11 13.05 3.15
CA ASP A 529 10.08 13.96 2.65
C ASP A 529 8.93 14.16 3.67
N MET A 530 9.27 14.76 4.82
CA MET A 530 8.34 15.00 5.92
C MET A 530 7.65 13.72 6.42
N TYR A 531 8.49 12.70 6.61
CA TYR A 531 8.12 11.49 7.33
C TYR A 531 8.25 11.77 8.82
N PHE A 532 7.14 11.66 9.55
CA PHE A 532 7.08 11.90 10.99
C PHE A 532 6.98 10.58 11.73
N GLN A 533 7.72 10.48 12.83
CA GLN A 533 7.51 9.50 13.87
C GLN A 533 7.21 10.26 15.17
N SER A 534 6.05 10.00 15.77
CA SER A 534 5.67 10.56 17.07
C SER A 534 6.52 10.00 18.20
N PHE A 535 6.41 10.58 19.40
CA PHE A 535 7.07 10.07 20.60
C PHE A 535 6.65 8.65 20.97
N ASP A 536 5.41 8.27 20.66
CA ASP A 536 4.84 6.95 20.97
C ASP A 536 5.04 5.94 19.81
N GLY A 537 5.73 6.34 18.74
CA GLY A 537 6.08 5.47 17.62
C GLY A 537 5.04 5.41 16.50
N ARG A 538 4.02 6.29 16.50
CA ARG A 538 3.10 6.43 15.37
C ARG A 538 3.81 7.07 14.20
N VAL A 539 3.74 6.40 13.06
CA VAL A 539 4.43 6.80 11.86
C VAL A 539 3.47 7.29 10.80
N TYR A 540 3.75 8.44 10.18
CA TYR A 540 2.90 9.02 9.14
C TYR A 540 3.64 10.03 8.27
N THR A 541 3.10 10.29 7.08
CA THR A 541 3.59 11.35 6.19
C THR A 541 2.60 12.49 6.12
N PHE A 542 3.09 13.72 6.27
CA PHE A 542 2.28 14.91 6.10
C PHE A 542 3.11 15.98 5.41
N PRO A 543 2.72 16.45 4.23
CA PRO A 543 3.54 17.40 3.48
C PRO A 543 3.35 18.83 4.04
N ALA A 544 4.04 19.07 5.14
CA ALA A 544 4.00 20.28 5.94
C ALA A 544 4.70 21.45 5.21
N THR A 545 4.07 22.10 4.22
CA THR A 545 4.68 23.20 3.42
C THR A 545 4.47 24.61 4.00
N CYS A 546 4.47 24.76 5.33
CA CYS A 546 4.22 26.03 6.02
C CYS A 546 4.85 26.01 7.44
N GLN A 547 4.30 26.79 8.38
CA GLN A 547 4.69 26.80 9.78
C GLN A 547 3.75 25.94 10.64
N TYR A 548 4.32 25.02 11.40
CA TYR A 548 3.58 24.07 12.24
C TYR A 548 4.19 23.95 13.63
N VAL A 549 3.36 23.63 14.60
CA VAL A 549 3.81 23.21 15.94
C VAL A 549 4.28 21.76 15.85
N LEU A 550 5.59 21.54 15.99
CA LEU A 550 6.15 20.19 16.03
C LEU A 550 5.82 19.52 17.37
N ALA A 551 6.13 20.19 18.48
CA ALA A 551 5.76 19.77 19.83
C ALA A 551 5.64 20.99 20.73
N LYS A 552 4.71 20.97 21.68
CA LYS A 552 4.60 21.97 22.75
C LYS A 552 4.10 21.32 24.03
N SER A 553 4.36 21.95 25.17
CA SER A 553 3.79 21.51 26.45
C SER A 553 2.29 21.78 26.54
N ARG A 554 1.54 20.89 27.20
CA ARG A 554 0.14 21.12 27.61
C ARG A 554 0.08 22.07 28.78
N SER A 555 1.01 21.92 29.71
CA SER A 555 1.31 22.89 30.76
C SER A 555 1.63 24.24 30.10
N PRO A 556 0.91 25.32 30.45
CA PRO A 556 1.07 26.61 29.79
C PRO A 556 2.53 27.07 29.76
N GLY A 557 3.03 27.27 28.55
CA GLY A 557 4.24 28.03 28.27
C GLY A 557 5.58 27.41 28.63
N ARG A 558 5.71 26.10 28.92
CA ARG A 558 7.03 25.56 29.31
C ARG A 558 7.99 25.43 28.13
N PHE A 559 7.53 24.86 27.02
CA PHE A 559 8.30 24.85 25.77
C PHE A 559 7.39 24.78 24.54
N ILE A 560 7.91 25.27 23.42
CA ILE A 560 7.33 25.09 22.10
C ILE A 560 8.44 24.93 21.07
N VAL A 561 8.31 23.89 20.24
CA VAL A 561 9.15 23.63 19.07
C VAL A 561 8.28 23.78 17.83
N THR A 562 8.73 24.62 16.91
CA THR A 562 8.04 24.88 15.65
C THR A 562 8.94 24.58 14.47
N ILE A 563 8.34 24.10 13.39
CA ILE A 563 9.02 23.84 12.12
C ILE A 563 8.48 24.80 11.07
N HIS A 564 9.39 25.51 10.41
CA HIS A 564 9.06 26.33 9.25
C HIS A 564 9.59 25.65 8.00
N ASN A 565 8.68 25.32 7.10
CA ASN A 565 8.98 24.59 5.88
C ASN A 565 8.48 25.37 4.66
N THR A 566 9.18 25.19 3.53
CA THR A 566 8.84 25.78 2.25
C THR A 566 8.72 24.71 1.16
N PRO A 567 7.87 24.92 0.13
CA PRO A 567 7.86 24.05 -1.04
C PRO A 567 9.24 24.05 -1.72
N CYS A 568 9.76 22.88 -2.04
CA CYS A 568 11.07 22.69 -2.66
C CYS A 568 11.02 21.60 -3.73
N GLY A 569 12.15 21.38 -4.42
CA GLY A 569 12.27 20.39 -5.49
C GLY A 569 11.77 20.89 -6.86
N PRO A 570 11.98 20.10 -7.92
CA PRO A 570 11.71 20.52 -9.31
C PRO A 570 10.21 20.75 -9.59
N ASN A 571 9.32 19.99 -8.94
CA ASN A 571 7.87 20.08 -9.13
C ASN A 571 7.14 20.85 -8.01
N LEU A 572 7.87 21.43 -7.03
CA LEU A 572 7.32 22.11 -5.85
C LEU A 572 6.31 21.27 -5.04
N ASP A 573 6.40 19.95 -5.15
CA ASP A 573 5.56 18.95 -4.48
C ASP A 573 6.12 18.50 -3.13
N ARG A 574 7.41 18.76 -2.90
CA ARG A 574 8.16 18.45 -1.67
C ARG A 574 8.08 19.60 -0.65
N ALA A 575 8.24 19.28 0.63
CA ALA A 575 8.48 20.27 1.69
C ALA A 575 9.91 20.13 2.23
N CYS A 576 10.63 21.24 2.37
CA CYS A 576 11.96 21.28 2.96
C CYS A 576 11.95 22.16 4.22
N ILE A 577 12.70 21.74 5.25
CA ILE A 577 12.86 22.50 6.48
C ILE A 577 13.71 23.75 6.19
N GLN A 578 13.12 24.92 6.44
CA GLN A 578 13.78 26.22 6.30
C GLN A 578 14.37 26.69 7.63
N SER A 579 13.63 26.47 8.73
CA SER A 579 14.13 26.68 10.08
C SER A 579 13.39 25.83 11.11
N VAL A 580 14.05 25.57 12.24
CA VAL A 580 13.46 24.96 13.43
C VAL A 580 13.65 25.91 14.60
N ASN A 581 12.56 26.29 15.26
CA ASN A 581 12.61 27.26 16.36
C ASN A 581 12.18 26.58 17.65
N LEU A 582 12.97 26.74 18.71
CA LEU A 582 12.68 26.33 20.08
C LEU A 582 12.52 27.58 20.94
N VAL A 583 11.42 27.68 21.68
CA VAL A 583 11.19 28.74 22.67
C VAL A 583 10.88 28.09 24.01
N LEU A 584 11.47 28.60 25.09
CA LEU A 584 11.23 28.15 26.45
C LEU A 584 10.43 29.20 27.24
N ASN A 585 9.62 28.77 28.19
CA ASN A 585 8.93 29.65 29.15
C ASN A 585 8.08 30.78 28.50
N ASP A 586 7.62 30.59 27.25
CA ASP A 586 7.00 31.62 26.39
C ASP A 586 7.78 32.96 26.31
N ASP A 587 9.09 32.94 26.61
CA ASP A 587 9.94 34.13 26.57
C ASP A 587 10.65 34.22 25.21
N PRO A 588 10.32 35.20 24.34
CA PRO A 588 10.96 35.36 23.04
C PRO A 588 12.47 35.61 23.12
N ARG A 589 13.01 36.01 24.29
CA ARG A 589 14.46 36.13 24.49
C ARG A 589 15.17 34.77 24.57
N THR A 590 14.43 33.71 24.88
CA THR A 590 14.93 32.33 24.93
C THR A 590 14.68 31.58 23.62
N GLU A 591 14.30 32.28 22.55
CA GLU A 591 14.15 31.69 21.23
C GLU A 591 15.52 31.29 20.66
N VAL A 592 15.65 30.02 20.28
CA VAL A 592 16.77 29.47 19.51
C VAL A 592 16.24 29.01 18.15
N MET A 593 16.77 29.57 17.07
CA MET A 593 16.45 29.22 15.70
C MET A 593 17.63 28.53 15.02
N LEU A 594 17.39 27.34 14.49
CA LEU A 594 18.31 26.60 13.63
C LEU A 594 17.92 26.83 12.16
N SER A 595 18.81 27.38 11.35
CA SER A 595 18.55 27.66 9.93
C SER A 595 18.84 26.46 9.02
N HIS A 596 18.30 26.48 7.80
CA HIS A 596 18.64 25.53 6.73
C HIS A 596 20.13 25.51 6.32
N SER A 597 20.94 26.48 6.75
CA SER A 597 22.40 26.54 6.53
C SER A 597 23.22 25.94 7.67
N GLY A 598 22.57 25.51 8.77
CA GLY A 598 23.24 25.07 9.99
C GLY A 598 23.68 26.22 10.91
N GLU A 599 23.29 27.46 10.59
CA GLU A 599 23.57 28.63 11.44
C GLU A 599 22.56 28.70 12.59
N VAL A 600 23.02 29.11 13.76
CA VAL A 600 22.19 29.24 14.97
C VAL A 600 22.00 30.70 15.31
N TYR A 601 20.74 31.07 15.56
CA TYR A 601 20.34 32.40 15.97
C TYR A 601 19.64 32.34 17.33
N MET A 602 19.92 33.32 18.18
CA MET A 602 19.26 33.51 19.46
C MET A 602 18.47 34.82 19.45
N ALA A 603 17.29 34.82 20.09
CA ALA A 603 16.36 35.95 20.13
C ALA A 603 16.07 36.54 18.73
N SER A 604 15.87 35.66 17.74
CA SER A 604 15.56 35.96 16.34
C SER A 604 16.58 36.78 15.52
N GLN A 605 17.62 37.37 16.12
CA GLN A 605 18.52 38.30 15.41
C GLN A 605 20.01 38.08 15.67
N ILE A 606 20.38 37.43 16.78
CA ILE A 606 21.77 37.31 17.20
C ILE A 606 22.33 36.00 16.68
N ARG A 607 23.20 36.06 15.67
CA ARG A 607 23.98 34.89 15.24
C ARG A 607 24.98 34.53 16.33
N ILE A 608 24.92 33.30 16.84
CA ILE A 608 25.84 32.80 17.86
C ILE A 608 26.96 31.97 17.24
N SER A 609 28.16 32.04 17.82
CA SER A 609 29.28 31.14 17.51
C SER A 609 29.21 29.91 18.42
N LEU A 610 29.41 28.72 17.84
CA LEU A 610 29.41 27.46 18.58
C LEU A 610 30.85 27.10 19.03
N PRO A 611 31.03 26.43 20.18
CA PRO A 611 29.99 26.05 21.16
C PRO A 611 29.51 27.26 21.98
N TYR A 612 28.23 27.25 22.34
CA TYR A 612 27.58 28.24 23.18
C TYR A 612 26.97 27.56 24.40
N SER A 613 27.12 28.13 25.59
CA SER A 613 26.49 27.63 26.80
C SER A 613 26.11 28.78 27.72
N ASP A 614 24.90 28.74 28.26
CA ASP A 614 24.42 29.63 29.31
C ASP A 614 23.67 28.82 30.40
N GLU A 615 22.88 29.48 31.25
CA GLU A 615 22.11 28.82 32.32
C GLU A 615 20.96 27.94 31.80
N MET A 616 20.52 28.12 30.55
CA MET A 616 19.32 27.48 29.98
C MET A 616 19.65 26.50 28.86
N PHE A 617 20.67 26.80 28.06
CA PHE A 617 21.04 26.13 26.82
C PHE A 617 22.50 25.72 26.80
N GLN A 618 22.74 24.53 26.25
CA GLN A 618 24.05 24.09 25.79
C GLN A 618 23.92 23.75 24.31
N ILE A 619 24.56 24.56 23.45
CA ILE A 619 24.47 24.47 22.00
C ILE A 619 25.84 24.19 21.44
N GLN A 620 25.97 23.11 20.68
CA GLN A 620 27.24 22.72 20.10
C GLN A 620 27.04 22.01 18.76
N GLU A 621 28.08 22.04 17.95
CA GLU A 621 28.20 21.13 16.81
C GLU A 621 28.57 19.76 17.37
N LEU A 622 27.68 18.78 17.27
CA LEU A 622 27.89 17.42 17.78
C LEU A 622 28.81 16.62 16.84
N SER A 623 28.68 16.89 15.55
CA SER A 623 29.53 16.40 14.47
C SER A 623 29.45 17.40 13.31
N SER A 624 30.29 17.23 12.28
CA SER A 624 30.26 18.07 11.06
C SER A 624 28.94 18.04 10.26
N MET A 625 27.95 17.28 10.72
CA MET A 625 26.64 17.11 10.10
C MET A 625 25.47 17.47 11.03
N PHE A 626 25.70 17.57 12.34
CA PHE A 626 24.65 17.77 13.34
C PHE A 626 24.95 18.92 14.28
N VAL A 627 23.99 19.85 14.38
CA VAL A 627 23.93 20.82 15.49
C VAL A 627 23.00 20.28 16.56
N GLN A 628 23.41 20.39 17.82
CA GLN A 628 22.64 19.97 18.97
C GLN A 628 22.34 21.16 19.90
N VAL A 629 21.08 21.25 20.33
CA VAL A 629 20.63 22.14 21.40
C VAL A 629 20.15 21.27 22.55
N LYS A 630 20.82 21.35 23.71
CA LYS A 630 20.36 20.76 24.96
C LYS A 630 19.83 21.85 25.87
N THR A 631 18.77 21.56 26.61
CA THR A 631 18.24 22.46 27.64
C THR A 631 18.34 21.83 29.03
N VAL A 632 18.35 22.66 30.06
CA VAL A 632 18.32 22.20 31.46
C VAL A 632 17.04 21.43 31.82
N GLN A 633 15.99 21.57 31.02
CA GLN A 633 14.70 20.90 31.23
C GLN A 633 14.65 19.51 30.57
N GLY A 634 15.78 19.00 30.07
CA GLY A 634 15.88 17.68 29.47
C GLY A 634 15.36 17.59 28.03
N LEU A 635 15.21 18.73 27.33
CA LEU A 635 14.97 18.75 25.88
C LEU A 635 16.30 18.60 25.14
N ARG A 636 16.34 17.74 24.12
CA ARG A 636 17.48 17.65 23.20
C ARG A 636 16.97 17.73 21.75
N LEU A 637 17.41 18.75 21.03
CA LEU A 637 17.09 18.94 19.62
C LEU A 637 18.35 18.74 18.79
N GLN A 638 18.31 17.84 17.82
CA GLN A 638 19.41 17.56 16.90
C GLN A 638 18.95 17.76 15.46
N TYR A 639 19.68 18.56 14.70
CA TYR A 639 19.30 18.89 13.34
C TYR A 639 20.47 18.71 12.37
N ASN A 640 20.21 17.93 11.32
CA ASN A 640 21.06 17.77 10.15
C ASN A 640 20.36 18.39 8.94
N TRP A 641 20.84 19.56 8.55
CA TRP A 641 20.29 20.35 7.45
C TRP A 641 20.69 19.82 6.06
N LYS A 642 21.76 19.03 5.97
CA LYS A 642 22.25 18.47 4.69
C LYS A 642 21.40 17.29 4.20
N GLU A 643 20.95 16.46 5.13
CA GLU A 643 20.19 15.22 4.83
C GLU A 643 18.78 15.21 5.43
N PHE A 644 18.25 16.39 5.80
CA PHE A 644 16.86 16.57 6.24
C PHE A 644 16.45 15.67 7.42
N ARG A 645 17.32 15.54 8.44
CA ARG A 645 17.02 14.75 9.65
C ARG A 645 16.90 15.67 10.85
N LEU A 646 15.77 15.58 11.55
CA LEU A 646 15.48 16.30 12.77
C LEU A 646 15.07 15.30 13.84
N TYR A 647 15.68 15.39 15.01
CA TYR A 647 15.35 14.56 16.17
C TYR A 647 15.08 15.47 17.36
N LEU A 648 13.91 15.30 17.97
CA LEU A 648 13.54 15.93 19.23
C LEU A 648 13.40 14.83 20.27
N GLN A 649 14.30 14.81 21.25
CA GLN A 649 14.23 13.91 22.40
C GLN A 649 13.75 14.66 23.63
N LEU A 650 12.87 14.02 24.38
CA LEU A 650 12.33 14.51 25.64
C LEU A 650 12.66 13.54 26.77
N GLY A 651 13.14 14.07 27.89
CA GLY A 651 13.25 13.32 29.12
C GLY A 651 11.88 12.90 29.68
N GLU A 652 11.90 11.95 30.61
CA GLU A 652 10.73 11.32 31.25
C GLU A 652 9.75 12.34 31.88
N LEU A 653 10.27 13.49 32.29
CA LEU A 653 9.51 14.56 32.94
C LEU A 653 8.42 15.20 32.05
N TRP A 654 8.48 14.93 30.74
CA TRP A 654 7.53 15.44 29.74
C TRP A 654 6.47 14.42 29.32
N ARG A 655 6.51 13.20 29.87
CA ARG A 655 5.48 12.18 29.63
C ARG A 655 4.10 12.76 29.97
N ASP A 656 3.11 12.49 29.12
CA ASP A 656 1.73 12.99 29.19
C ASP A 656 1.54 14.52 29.02
N ASP A 657 2.62 15.31 28.91
CA ASP A 657 2.58 16.78 28.85
C ASP A 657 2.79 17.32 27.43
N THR A 658 2.84 16.48 26.38
CA THR A 658 3.08 16.97 25.01
C THR A 658 1.82 17.00 24.15
N VAL A 659 1.83 17.92 23.18
CA VAL A 659 0.91 17.96 22.03
C VAL A 659 1.63 18.57 20.83
N GLY A 660 1.13 18.33 19.62
CA GLY A 660 1.73 18.81 18.37
C GLY A 660 1.84 17.67 17.36
N LEU A 661 2.55 17.88 16.26
CA LEU A 661 2.82 16.83 15.27
C LEU A 661 3.57 15.62 15.86
N CYS A 662 4.33 15.79 16.94
CA CYS A 662 5.00 14.69 17.64
C CYS A 662 4.11 13.88 18.59
N GLY A 663 2.81 14.19 18.69
CA GLY A 663 1.86 13.40 19.48
C GLY A 663 1.82 13.75 20.97
N THR A 664 1.28 12.81 21.76
CA THR A 664 0.89 13.04 23.17
C THR A 664 1.91 12.54 24.19
N PHE A 665 2.84 11.68 23.78
CA PHE A 665 3.91 11.11 24.59
C PHE A 665 3.39 10.42 25.86
N ASN A 666 2.41 9.55 25.70
CA ASN A 666 1.77 8.78 26.78
C ASN A 666 1.86 7.26 26.58
N GLY A 667 2.55 6.79 25.52
CA GLY A 667 2.64 5.40 25.12
C GLY A 667 1.44 4.89 24.29
N ASN A 668 0.48 5.76 23.93
CA ASN A 668 -0.72 5.38 23.19
C ASN A 668 -0.74 5.94 21.76
N ILE A 669 -0.27 5.15 20.80
CA ILE A 669 -0.28 5.50 19.38
C ILE A 669 -1.66 5.87 18.82
N GLN A 670 -2.77 5.44 19.44
CA GLN A 670 -4.11 5.67 18.89
C GLN A 670 -4.56 7.13 19.07
N ASP A 671 -4.05 7.83 20.09
CA ASP A 671 -4.44 9.22 20.39
C ASP A 671 -3.45 10.27 19.90
N ASP A 672 -2.33 9.87 19.29
CA ASP A 672 -1.30 10.76 18.76
C ASP A 672 -1.81 11.82 17.75
N PHE A 673 -2.93 11.54 17.09
CA PHE A 673 -3.60 12.50 16.19
C PHE A 673 -4.54 13.46 16.94
N LEU A 674 -4.21 13.80 18.18
CA LEU A 674 -4.94 14.77 18.99
C LEU A 674 -4.80 16.19 18.42
N ALA A 675 -5.89 16.74 17.92
CA ALA A 675 -5.95 18.12 17.45
C ALA A 675 -6.07 19.12 18.63
N PRO A 676 -5.74 20.42 18.42
CA PRO A 676 -5.92 21.45 19.44
C PRO A 676 -7.37 21.63 19.92
N SER A 677 -8.36 21.14 19.16
CA SER A 677 -9.78 21.12 19.53
C SER A 677 -10.12 20.10 20.62
N GLY A 678 -9.18 19.21 20.97
CA GLY A 678 -9.40 18.09 21.89
C GLY A 678 -9.98 16.84 21.23
N MET A 679 -10.10 16.82 19.90
CA MET A 679 -10.59 15.68 19.12
C MET A 679 -9.43 14.89 18.52
N ILE A 680 -9.57 13.57 18.43
CA ILE A 680 -8.62 12.71 17.71
C ILE A 680 -9.03 12.65 16.24
N GLU A 681 -8.13 13.05 15.35
CA GLU A 681 -8.37 13.06 13.92
C GLU A 681 -8.12 11.69 13.28
N SER A 682 -8.90 11.34 12.26
CA SER A 682 -8.82 10.02 11.61
C SER A 682 -7.76 9.94 10.50
N SER A 683 -7.17 11.05 10.09
CA SER A 683 -6.19 11.08 8.99
C SER A 683 -5.04 12.06 9.26
N PRO A 684 -3.82 11.77 8.75
CA PRO A 684 -2.67 12.65 8.91
C PRO A 684 -2.89 14.06 8.34
N ASN A 685 -3.66 14.19 7.26
CA ASN A 685 -3.95 15.48 6.64
C ASN A 685 -4.85 16.37 7.54
N LEU A 686 -5.90 15.80 8.12
CA LEU A 686 -6.78 16.55 9.03
C LEU A 686 -6.00 16.98 10.29
N PHE A 687 -5.28 16.03 10.87
CA PHE A 687 -4.40 16.26 12.01
C PHE A 687 -3.35 17.36 11.74
N GLY A 688 -2.54 17.20 10.69
CA GLY A 688 -1.48 18.16 10.37
C GLY A 688 -2.01 19.56 10.06
N ASN A 689 -3.16 19.67 9.38
CA ASN A 689 -3.80 20.94 9.13
C ASN A 689 -4.32 21.62 10.41
N ALA A 690 -4.61 20.87 11.48
CA ALA A 690 -5.06 21.44 12.74
C ALA A 690 -3.93 22.15 13.51
N TRP A 691 -2.66 21.79 13.23
CA TRP A 691 -1.46 22.30 13.91
C TRP A 691 -0.73 23.45 13.18
N ARG A 692 -1.40 24.10 12.21
CA ARG A 692 -0.87 25.28 11.51
C ARG A 692 -0.80 26.49 12.44
N LEU A 693 0.31 27.24 12.37
CA LEU A 693 0.49 28.46 13.18
C LEU A 693 -0.19 29.70 12.58
N SER A 694 -0.30 29.78 11.26
CA SER A 694 -0.85 30.95 10.56
C SER A 694 -2.06 30.59 9.72
N SER A 695 -3.09 31.44 9.75
CA SER A 695 -4.24 31.33 8.84
C SER A 695 -3.87 31.58 7.38
N ALA A 696 -2.70 32.18 7.10
CA ALA A 696 -2.16 32.32 5.75
C ALA A 696 -1.68 30.98 5.16
N CYS A 697 -1.45 29.96 5.99
CA CYS A 697 -1.11 28.62 5.52
C CYS A 697 -2.35 27.97 4.88
N MET A 698 -2.31 27.72 3.57
CA MET A 698 -3.40 27.02 2.88
C MET A 698 -3.53 25.57 3.36
N PRO A 699 -4.73 25.10 3.72
CA PRO A 699 -4.93 23.71 4.13
C PRO A 699 -4.73 22.76 2.95
N ARG A 700 -4.06 21.63 3.18
CA ARG A 700 -3.89 20.58 2.18
C ARG A 700 -5.15 19.70 2.16
N PRO A 701 -5.86 19.55 1.02
CA PRO A 701 -7.05 18.69 0.96
C PRO A 701 -6.69 17.24 1.26
N SER A 702 -7.63 16.51 1.87
CA SER A 702 -7.55 15.06 2.08
C SER A 702 -7.77 14.33 0.75
N LEU A 703 -6.76 14.35 -0.11
CA LEU A 703 -6.72 13.50 -1.30
C LEU A 703 -6.25 12.10 -0.89
N PRO A 704 -6.67 11.03 -1.59
CA PRO A 704 -6.06 9.72 -1.42
C PRO A 704 -4.55 9.87 -1.61
N GLN A 705 -3.75 9.50 -0.61
CA GLN A 705 -2.30 9.43 -0.80
C GLN A 705 -2.03 8.34 -1.84
N LEU A 706 -1.69 8.76 -3.05
CA LEU A 706 -1.11 7.88 -4.06
C LEU A 706 0.32 7.57 -3.64
N ASP A 707 0.75 6.33 -3.89
CA ASP A 707 2.14 5.94 -3.71
C ASP A 707 3.01 6.89 -4.55
N PRO A 708 4.03 7.55 -3.96
CA PRO A 708 4.91 8.42 -4.72
C PRO A 708 5.56 7.74 -5.93
N CYS A 709 5.83 6.44 -5.85
CA CYS A 709 6.38 5.65 -6.94
C CYS A 709 5.38 5.40 -8.09
N ASP A 710 4.07 5.48 -7.83
CA ASP A 710 3.04 5.46 -8.88
C ASP A 710 3.01 6.79 -9.64
N THR A 711 3.22 7.91 -8.94
CA THR A 711 3.28 9.24 -9.57
C THR A 711 4.61 9.52 -10.27
N HIS A 712 5.71 9.00 -9.72
CA HIS A 712 7.08 9.18 -10.21
C HIS A 712 7.64 7.85 -10.75
N GLN A 713 6.92 7.23 -11.69
CA GLN A 713 7.23 5.88 -12.20
C GLN A 713 8.66 5.73 -12.74
N GLN A 714 9.26 6.81 -13.25
CA GLN A 714 10.66 6.81 -13.72
C GLN A 714 11.68 6.58 -12.59
N ALA A 715 11.33 6.95 -11.34
CA ALA A 715 12.17 6.78 -10.17
C ALA A 715 11.91 5.45 -9.43
N ALA A 716 10.80 4.75 -9.74
CA ALA A 716 10.38 3.56 -9.01
C ALA A 716 11.41 2.41 -9.06
N SER A 717 12.01 2.14 -10.23
CA SER A 717 13.03 1.09 -10.35
C SER A 717 14.29 1.41 -9.56
N TYR A 718 14.72 2.69 -9.59
CA TYR A 718 15.87 3.17 -8.82
C TYR A 718 15.61 3.07 -7.32
N ALA A 719 14.41 3.45 -6.86
CA ALA A 719 14.01 3.37 -5.46
C ALA A 719 14.01 1.93 -4.94
N VAL A 720 13.45 0.98 -5.69
CA VAL A 720 13.46 -0.44 -5.32
C VAL A 720 14.90 -0.95 -5.20
N GLU A 721 15.70 -0.79 -6.25
CA GLU A 721 17.09 -1.28 -6.29
C GLU A 721 17.94 -0.73 -5.14
N LYS A 722 17.84 0.58 -4.86
CA LYS A 722 18.69 1.24 -3.86
C LYS A 722 18.24 1.04 -2.43
N CYS A 723 16.94 0.95 -2.17
CA CYS A 723 16.42 0.74 -0.82
C CYS A 723 16.52 -0.71 -0.35
N ASP A 724 16.67 -1.67 -1.28
CA ASP A 724 16.85 -3.09 -0.94
C ASP A 724 18.13 -3.39 -0.17
N VAL A 725 19.09 -2.45 -0.14
CA VAL A 725 20.29 -2.55 0.70
C VAL A 725 19.95 -2.74 2.17
N LEU A 726 18.83 -2.20 2.67
CA LEU A 726 18.37 -2.41 4.05
C LEU A 726 18.10 -3.89 4.38
N MET A 727 17.82 -4.71 3.37
CA MET A 727 17.59 -6.17 3.52
C MET A 727 18.86 -7.00 3.29
N GLN A 728 19.98 -6.36 2.96
CA GLN A 728 21.24 -7.04 2.64
C GLN A 728 22.15 -7.20 3.87
N GLU A 729 23.25 -7.93 3.67
CA GLU A 729 24.18 -8.36 4.73
C GLU A 729 24.78 -7.20 5.54
N ILE A 730 25.00 -6.02 4.93
CA ILE A 730 25.53 -4.82 5.61
C ILE A 730 24.67 -4.41 6.80
N PHE A 731 23.34 -4.57 6.69
CA PHE A 731 22.38 -4.22 7.73
C PHE A 731 21.89 -5.44 8.54
N ALA A 732 22.24 -6.66 8.14
CA ALA A 732 21.72 -7.89 8.73
C ALA A 732 22.00 -8.03 10.23
N VAL A 733 23.14 -7.50 10.70
CA VAL A 733 23.50 -7.48 12.13
C VAL A 733 22.45 -6.76 12.99
N CYS A 734 21.70 -5.82 12.42
CA CYS A 734 20.67 -5.07 13.12
C CYS A 734 19.26 -5.66 12.97
N HIS A 735 19.04 -6.61 12.06
CA HIS A 735 17.68 -7.14 11.78
C HIS A 735 17.04 -7.83 12.99
N GLU A 736 17.85 -8.39 13.89
CA GLU A 736 17.38 -8.97 15.15
C GLU A 736 16.83 -7.92 16.13
N HIS A 737 17.31 -6.67 16.05
CA HIS A 737 16.93 -5.61 16.98
C HIS A 737 15.94 -4.60 16.36
N VAL A 738 16.06 -4.35 15.05
CA VAL A 738 15.23 -3.38 14.33
C VAL A 738 14.78 -3.99 13.00
N SER A 739 13.47 -4.21 12.86
CA SER A 739 12.88 -4.75 11.62
C SER A 739 13.14 -3.81 10.43
N PRO A 740 13.75 -4.29 9.33
CA PRO A 740 14.08 -3.47 8.16
C PRO A 740 12.89 -3.17 7.25
N MET A 741 11.78 -3.92 7.36
CA MET A 741 10.65 -3.85 6.42
C MET A 741 10.00 -2.46 6.35
N ALA A 742 9.71 -1.84 7.50
CA ALA A 742 9.07 -0.52 7.55
C ALA A 742 9.98 0.57 6.96
N PHE A 743 11.27 0.52 7.27
CA PHE A 743 12.28 1.45 6.76
C PHE A 743 12.51 1.29 5.25
N GLN A 744 12.46 0.06 4.73
CA GLN A 744 12.57 -0.19 3.30
C GLN A 744 11.38 0.39 2.53
N LEU A 745 10.16 0.22 3.04
CA LEU A 745 8.95 0.79 2.44
C LEU A 745 8.99 2.32 2.47
N GLN A 746 9.38 2.92 3.60
CA GLN A 746 9.62 4.36 3.72
C GLN A 746 10.66 4.84 2.72
N CYS A 747 11.82 4.19 2.67
CA CYS A 747 12.91 4.55 1.77
C CYS A 747 12.42 4.58 0.32
N ARG A 748 11.67 3.56 -0.12
CA ARG A 748 11.15 3.52 -1.50
C ARG A 748 10.24 4.70 -1.80
N ALA A 749 9.31 5.00 -0.88
CA ALA A 749 8.39 6.13 -1.03
C ALA A 749 9.13 7.48 -1.08
N ASP A 750 10.10 7.70 -0.18
CA ASP A 750 10.88 8.94 -0.09
C ASP A 750 11.81 9.12 -1.30
N VAL A 751 12.50 8.05 -1.74
CA VAL A 751 13.43 8.08 -2.88
C VAL A 751 12.70 8.36 -4.19
N CYS A 752 11.47 7.86 -4.37
CA CYS A 752 10.66 8.18 -5.53
C CYS A 752 10.35 9.69 -5.66
N ARG A 753 10.39 10.46 -4.57
CA ARG A 753 10.18 11.92 -4.60
C ARG A 753 11.48 12.72 -4.64
N CYS A 754 12.44 12.38 -3.79
CA CYS A 754 13.62 13.23 -3.57
C CYS A 754 14.97 12.58 -3.89
N GLY A 755 14.96 11.35 -4.42
CA GLY A 755 16.15 10.68 -4.96
C GLY A 755 17.21 10.41 -3.90
N VAL A 756 18.48 10.65 -4.27
CA VAL A 756 19.67 10.33 -3.45
C VAL A 756 19.61 10.96 -2.05
N ALA A 757 19.15 12.21 -1.93
CA ALA A 757 19.11 12.87 -0.62
C ALA A 757 18.18 12.14 0.37
N CYS A 758 17.05 11.61 -0.12
CA CYS A 758 16.12 10.81 0.67
C CYS A 758 16.66 9.40 0.94
N LEU A 759 17.35 8.80 -0.04
CA LEU A 759 18.02 7.51 0.13
C LEU A 759 18.99 7.57 1.32
N CYS A 760 19.91 8.55 1.30
CA CYS A 760 20.93 8.67 2.34
C CYS A 760 20.33 9.04 3.69
N SER A 761 19.28 9.88 3.71
CA SER A 761 18.52 10.19 4.92
C SER A 761 17.90 8.95 5.56
N ALA A 762 17.22 8.11 4.77
CA ALA A 762 16.56 6.90 5.24
C ALA A 762 17.55 5.83 5.74
N LEU A 763 18.62 5.57 4.98
CA LEU A 763 19.67 4.64 5.39
C LEU A 763 20.38 5.10 6.67
N ALA A 764 20.69 6.38 6.76
CA ALA A 764 21.33 6.95 7.94
C ALA A 764 20.39 6.97 9.16
N HIS A 765 19.08 7.13 8.96
CA HIS A 765 18.09 7.03 10.04
C HIS A 765 18.00 5.60 10.59
N TYR A 766 17.98 4.59 9.72
CA TYR A 766 18.02 3.19 10.14
C TYR A 766 19.33 2.86 10.88
N ALA A 767 20.49 3.28 10.34
CA ALA A 767 21.78 3.10 11.00
C ALA A 767 21.87 3.78 12.38
N ARG A 768 21.27 4.96 12.56
CA ARG A 768 21.15 5.62 13.87
C ARG A 768 20.27 4.81 14.82
N THR A 769 19.18 4.23 14.33
CA THR A 769 18.28 3.40 15.14
C THR A 769 18.98 2.12 15.62
N CYS A 770 19.79 1.51 14.76
CA CYS A 770 20.68 0.40 15.14
C CYS A 770 21.71 0.82 16.20
N ARG A 771 22.28 2.03 16.06
CA ARG A 771 23.26 2.57 17.02
C ARG A 771 22.70 2.69 18.45
N LYS A 772 21.41 2.97 18.61
CA LYS A 772 20.76 2.99 19.93
C LYS A 772 20.80 1.62 20.64
N HIS A 773 20.95 0.54 19.88
CA HIS A 773 21.14 -0.83 20.38
C HIS A 773 22.63 -1.21 20.44
N ASN A 774 23.53 -0.23 20.41
CA ASN A 774 25.00 -0.40 20.36
C ASN A 774 25.52 -1.11 19.10
N ILE A 775 24.75 -1.10 18.01
CA ILE A 775 25.15 -1.70 16.72
C ILE A 775 25.61 -0.60 15.77
N ILE A 776 26.91 -0.56 15.48
CA ILE A 776 27.53 0.44 14.61
C ILE A 776 27.61 -0.11 13.18
N ILE A 777 26.95 0.55 12.23
CA ILE A 777 26.92 0.17 10.82
C ILE A 777 27.61 1.26 9.98
N GLU A 778 28.68 0.90 9.28
CA GLU A 778 29.27 1.73 8.22
C GLU A 778 28.66 1.33 6.88
N PHE A 779 27.74 2.14 6.36
CA PHE A 779 27.10 1.88 5.06
C PHE A 779 27.58 2.84 3.95
N ARG A 780 28.21 3.97 4.30
CA ARG A 780 28.51 5.03 3.33
C ARG A 780 29.63 4.66 2.36
N SER A 781 30.57 3.80 2.77
CA SER A 781 31.58 3.25 1.85
C SER A 781 30.99 2.23 0.86
N HIS A 782 29.91 1.55 1.24
CA HIS A 782 29.23 0.53 0.45
C HIS A 782 28.15 1.12 -0.49
N VAL A 783 27.67 2.33 -0.21
CA VAL A 783 26.71 3.07 -1.03
C VAL A 783 27.37 4.38 -1.50
N PRO A 784 28.12 4.38 -2.63
CA PRO A 784 28.92 5.52 -3.06
C PRO A 784 28.12 6.82 -3.26
N GLU A 785 26.84 6.71 -3.62
CA GLU A 785 25.90 7.83 -3.78
C GLU A 785 25.66 8.59 -2.46
N CYS A 786 25.88 7.92 -1.32
CA CYS A 786 25.77 8.47 0.03
C CYS A 786 27.13 8.74 0.68
N GLY A 787 28.22 8.67 -0.08
CA GLY A 787 29.57 8.97 0.40
C GLY A 787 29.67 10.40 0.94
N VAL A 788 30.33 10.56 2.09
CA VAL A 788 30.56 11.87 2.72
C VAL A 788 31.96 12.36 2.37
N THR A 789 32.04 13.56 1.79
CA THR A 789 33.31 14.24 1.50
C THR A 789 33.73 15.10 2.69
N CYS A 790 34.81 14.72 3.35
CA CYS A 790 35.36 15.49 4.48
C CYS A 790 36.37 16.56 4.05
N PRO A 791 36.53 17.64 4.84
CA PRO A 791 37.59 18.63 4.61
C PRO A 791 38.99 18.00 4.61
N PRO A 792 39.99 18.63 3.97
CA PRO A 792 41.37 18.14 3.97
C PRO A 792 41.85 17.87 5.41
N THR A 793 42.58 16.77 5.62
CA THR A 793 43.08 16.27 6.93
C THR A 793 42.05 15.63 7.87
N MET A 794 40.75 15.67 7.56
CA MET A 794 39.70 14.98 8.32
C MET A 794 39.29 13.66 7.64
N GLU A 795 38.78 12.72 8.43
CA GLU A 795 38.21 11.45 7.96
C GLU A 795 36.74 11.31 8.40
N TYR A 796 35.97 10.51 7.67
CA TYR A 796 34.59 10.22 8.05
C TYR A 796 34.56 9.20 9.19
N GLY A 797 33.79 9.50 10.23
CA GLY A 797 33.49 8.60 11.34
C GLY A 797 31.99 8.33 11.48
N VAL A 798 31.65 7.08 11.76
CA VAL A 798 30.25 6.62 11.94
C VAL A 798 29.67 7.06 13.30
N CYS A 799 30.52 7.21 14.29
CA CYS A 799 30.18 7.57 15.66
C CYS A 799 31.27 8.53 16.16
N VAL A 800 31.02 9.82 15.95
CA VAL A 800 31.92 10.91 16.32
C VAL A 800 31.26 11.72 17.44
N SER A 801 32.07 12.06 18.44
CA SER A 801 31.72 13.04 19.46
C SER A 801 32.64 14.25 19.31
N SER A 802 32.05 15.44 19.22
CA SER A 802 32.76 16.72 19.03
C SER A 802 33.74 17.06 20.16
N CYS A 803 33.47 16.59 21.37
CA CYS A 803 34.18 17.05 22.57
C CYS A 803 35.56 16.41 22.81
N GLU A 804 36.01 15.44 22.00
CA GLU A 804 37.31 14.76 22.22
C GLU A 804 38.39 15.09 21.18
N ARG A 805 38.07 15.79 20.08
CA ARG A 805 39.01 15.98 18.96
C ARG A 805 39.13 17.42 18.46
N HIS A 806 38.89 18.41 19.31
CA HIS A 806 39.13 19.84 19.05
C HIS A 806 40.24 20.38 19.95
N CYS A 807 41.08 21.31 19.48
CA CYS A 807 42.11 21.90 20.34
C CYS A 807 41.52 22.60 21.59
N LEU A 808 40.33 23.17 21.49
CA LEU A 808 39.62 23.79 22.62
C LEU A 808 39.31 22.79 23.75
N SER A 809 38.99 21.54 23.41
CA SER A 809 38.69 20.48 24.39
C SER A 809 39.90 20.12 25.26
N LEU A 810 41.12 20.39 24.78
CA LEU A 810 42.34 20.22 25.57
C LEU A 810 42.46 21.30 26.64
N SER A 811 42.12 22.55 26.31
CA SER A 811 42.21 23.69 27.23
C SER A 811 41.08 23.68 28.28
N LEU A 812 39.88 23.32 27.85
CA LEU A 812 38.68 23.23 28.68
C LEU A 812 38.18 21.78 28.64
N PRO A 813 38.44 20.98 29.69
CA PRO A 813 37.92 19.61 29.75
C PRO A 813 36.39 19.65 29.71
N GLN A 814 35.82 19.25 28.57
CA GLN A 814 34.38 19.05 28.45
C GLN A 814 34.05 17.61 28.85
N ILE A 815 33.01 17.45 29.68
CA ILE A 815 32.45 16.13 29.96
C ILE A 815 31.64 15.72 28.73
N CYS A 816 32.19 14.79 27.97
CA CYS A 816 31.52 14.13 26.87
C CYS A 816 30.48 13.14 27.39
N GLY A 817 29.28 13.15 26.82
CA GLY A 817 28.35 12.04 27.00
C GLY A 817 28.68 10.89 26.03
N ASP A 818 28.08 9.72 26.25
CA ASP A 818 28.21 8.54 25.37
C ASP A 818 27.51 8.71 24.00
N GLU A 819 26.94 9.89 23.73
CA GLU A 819 26.22 10.21 22.51
C GLU A 819 27.18 10.56 21.38
N CYS A 820 27.00 9.91 20.23
CA CYS A 820 27.78 10.19 19.03
C CYS A 820 26.91 10.21 17.78
N GLU A 821 27.30 11.06 16.83
CA GLU A 821 26.70 11.12 15.51
C GLU A 821 27.74 10.96 14.41
N GLU A 822 27.28 10.58 13.23
CA GLU A 822 28.17 10.49 12.08
C GLU A 822 28.66 11.87 11.66
N GLY A 823 29.87 11.93 11.13
CA GLY A 823 30.44 13.17 10.60
C GLY A 823 31.94 13.07 10.37
N CYS A 824 32.52 14.19 9.96
CA CYS A 824 33.95 14.32 9.75
C CYS A 824 34.65 14.62 11.06
N VAL A 825 35.73 13.89 11.30
CA VAL A 825 36.52 13.95 12.53
C VAL A 825 38.01 13.95 12.19
N CYS A 826 38.83 14.56 13.04
CA CYS A 826 40.27 14.40 12.94
C CYS A 826 40.70 12.96 13.26
N PRO A 827 41.67 12.38 12.52
CA PRO A 827 42.24 11.07 12.82
C PRO A 827 42.77 10.96 14.25
N GLN A 828 42.84 9.74 14.78
CA GLN A 828 43.34 9.52 16.13
C GLN A 828 44.73 10.15 16.36
N GLY A 829 44.88 10.85 17.49
CA GLY A 829 46.11 11.57 17.86
C GLY A 829 46.25 12.98 17.28
N THR A 830 45.28 13.45 16.48
CA THR A 830 45.22 14.82 15.96
C THR A 830 43.96 15.53 16.41
N TYR A 831 43.97 16.87 16.38
CA TYR A 831 42.92 17.73 16.91
C TYR A 831 42.58 18.83 15.91
N TYR A 832 41.30 19.15 15.79
CA TYR A 832 40.83 20.21 14.91
C TYR A 832 41.20 21.58 15.47
N SER A 833 41.90 22.37 14.66
CA SER A 833 42.27 23.76 14.96
C SER A 833 41.37 24.72 14.19
N MET A 834 40.58 25.54 14.90
CA MET A 834 39.74 26.58 14.30
C MET A 834 40.56 27.64 13.56
N ARG A 835 41.84 27.85 13.96
CA ARG A 835 42.73 28.85 13.35
C ARG A 835 43.25 28.40 11.99
N THR A 836 43.69 27.15 11.87
CA THR A 836 44.24 26.62 10.62
C THR A 836 43.19 25.91 9.76
N GLN A 837 42.00 25.66 10.32
CA GLN A 837 40.92 24.85 9.71
C GLN A 837 41.39 23.46 9.29
N THR A 838 42.36 22.88 10.00
CA THR A 838 42.96 21.58 9.72
C THR A 838 43.20 20.79 11.01
N CYS A 839 43.38 19.48 10.88
CA CYS A 839 43.81 18.60 11.97
C CYS A 839 45.30 18.78 12.21
N VAL A 840 45.64 19.21 13.43
CA VAL A 840 47.01 19.46 13.88
C VAL A 840 47.38 18.48 14.99
N LYS A 841 48.68 18.32 15.25
CA LYS A 841 49.13 17.50 16.38
C LYS A 841 48.84 18.21 17.70
N ARG A 842 48.79 17.46 18.79
CA ARG A 842 48.58 18.01 20.13
C ARG A 842 49.53 19.16 20.49
N SER A 843 50.80 19.05 20.12
CA SER A 843 51.83 20.08 20.34
C SER A 843 51.61 21.37 19.56
N GLU A 844 50.79 21.33 18.52
CA GLU A 844 50.48 22.46 17.63
C GLU A 844 49.11 23.09 17.96
N CYS A 845 48.40 22.57 18.96
CA CYS A 845 47.13 23.13 19.41
C CYS A 845 47.31 24.45 20.16
N SER A 846 46.49 25.43 19.82
CA SER A 846 46.34 26.66 20.60
C SER A 846 45.68 26.38 21.96
N CYS A 847 46.03 27.18 22.96
CA CYS A 847 45.42 27.14 24.29
C CYS A 847 44.41 28.26 24.43
N SER A 848 43.21 27.97 24.92
CA SER A 848 42.19 28.99 25.18
C SER A 848 42.13 29.33 26.68
N PHE A 849 42.22 30.62 27.01
CA PHE A 849 42.17 31.10 28.40
C PHE A 849 41.53 32.48 28.48
N LEU A 850 40.57 32.63 29.40
CA LEU A 850 39.75 33.86 29.57
C LEU A 850 39.14 34.38 28.25
N GLY A 851 38.81 33.48 27.33
CA GLY A 851 38.23 33.84 26.02
C GLY A 851 39.24 34.32 24.97
N ALA A 852 40.54 34.23 25.24
CA ALA A 852 41.61 34.51 24.27
C ALA A 852 42.36 33.23 23.88
N ASP A 853 42.72 33.12 22.60
CA ASP A 853 43.44 31.97 22.04
C ASP A 853 44.94 32.27 21.90
N TYR A 854 45.75 31.51 22.63
CA TYR A 854 47.20 31.59 22.67
C TYR A 854 47.82 30.51 21.79
N SER A 855 48.85 30.89 21.03
CA SER A 855 49.61 29.98 20.17
C SER A 855 50.47 29.03 21.00
N PRO A 856 50.82 27.85 20.46
CA PRO A 856 51.80 26.97 21.10
C PRO A 856 53.10 27.72 21.43
N GLY A 857 53.54 27.65 22.68
CA GLY A 857 54.73 28.35 23.20
C GLY A 857 54.48 29.77 23.71
N ASP A 858 53.28 30.33 23.57
CA ASP A 858 52.96 31.64 24.13
C ASP A 858 53.00 31.60 25.67
N VAL A 859 53.53 32.68 26.25
CA VAL A 859 53.71 32.84 27.70
C VAL A 859 52.70 33.85 28.23
N ILE A 860 51.94 33.45 29.25
CA ILE A 860 50.90 34.24 29.91
C ILE A 860 51.38 34.58 31.33
N LEU A 861 51.37 35.87 31.64
CA LEU A 861 51.66 36.39 32.98
C LEU A 861 50.33 36.57 33.71
N THR A 862 50.05 35.71 34.69
CA THR A 862 48.94 35.90 35.62
C THR A 862 49.42 36.63 36.88
N SER A 863 48.52 37.10 37.73
CA SER A 863 48.89 37.82 38.97
C SER A 863 49.66 36.98 39.99
N SER A 864 49.76 35.66 39.78
CA SER A 864 50.41 34.71 40.69
C SER A 864 51.43 33.78 40.04
N ASP A 865 51.33 33.46 38.74
CA ASP A 865 52.20 32.47 38.07
C ASP A 865 52.47 32.78 36.58
N ILE A 866 53.57 32.23 36.05
CA ILE A 866 53.86 32.17 34.60
C ILE A 866 53.24 30.90 34.03
N GLN A 867 52.36 31.03 33.04
CA GLN A 867 51.75 29.90 32.35
C GLN A 867 52.22 29.86 30.90
N ILE A 868 52.57 28.69 30.39
CA ILE A 868 52.97 28.50 29.00
C ILE A 868 51.92 27.63 28.31
N CYS A 869 51.55 27.99 27.08
CA CYS A 869 50.73 27.13 26.24
C CYS A 869 51.56 25.96 25.71
N GLN A 870 51.32 24.77 26.23
CA GLN A 870 51.99 23.54 25.84
C GLN A 870 50.97 22.41 25.65
N ASP A 871 51.03 21.73 24.51
CA ASP A 871 50.18 20.56 24.20
C ASP A 871 48.67 20.84 24.32
N GLY A 872 48.25 22.06 23.94
CA GLY A 872 46.86 22.53 24.01
C GLY A 872 46.36 22.87 25.41
N LYS A 873 47.24 22.86 26.42
CA LYS A 873 46.94 23.19 27.82
C LYS A 873 47.84 24.32 28.32
N LEU A 874 47.30 25.15 29.21
CA LEU A 874 48.12 26.05 30.00
C LEU A 874 48.78 25.25 31.12
N VAL A 875 50.11 25.19 31.07
CA VAL A 875 50.91 24.55 32.10
C VAL A 875 51.54 25.66 32.92
N SER A 876 51.23 25.70 34.23
CA SER A 876 51.92 26.58 35.16
C SER A 876 53.37 26.12 35.25
N GLN A 877 54.31 26.99 34.88
CA GLN A 877 55.67 26.81 35.35
C GLN A 877 55.69 27.26 36.79
N SER A 878 55.78 26.29 37.71
CA SER A 878 56.41 26.56 39.00
C SER A 878 57.74 27.24 38.69
N ILE A 879 58.01 28.41 39.27
CA ILE A 879 59.30 29.09 39.18
C ILE A 879 60.36 28.03 39.49
N ILE A 880 61.00 27.51 38.44
CA ILE A 880 62.10 26.59 38.61
C ILE A 880 63.20 27.49 39.16
N THR A 881 63.45 27.36 40.46
CA THR A 881 64.61 27.91 41.15
C THR A 881 65.87 27.12 40.79
N ASP A 882 65.99 26.64 39.55
CA ASP A 882 67.23 26.06 39.07
C ASP A 882 68.11 27.19 38.56
N GLN A 883 69.04 27.60 39.42
CA GLN A 883 70.14 28.51 39.14
C GLN A 883 71.16 27.93 38.13
N ILE A 884 70.75 27.03 37.24
CA ILE A 884 71.63 26.28 36.37
C ILE A 884 71.58 26.87 34.97
N CYS A 885 72.53 27.78 34.70
CA CYS A 885 72.78 28.28 33.34
C CYS A 885 73.65 27.28 32.53
N PRO A 886 73.52 27.24 31.19
CA PRO A 886 74.40 26.47 30.31
C PRO A 886 75.90 26.76 30.56
N PRO A 887 76.83 25.81 30.29
CA PRO A 887 78.26 26.03 30.50
C PRO A 887 78.76 27.25 29.73
N GLY A 888 79.32 28.24 30.44
CA GLY A 888 79.76 29.53 29.89
C GLY A 888 78.81 30.71 30.16
N GLN A 889 77.81 30.54 31.02
CA GLN A 889 76.90 31.61 31.45
C GLN A 889 76.81 31.64 32.98
N VAL A 890 76.64 32.84 33.56
CA VAL A 890 76.48 33.06 35.01
C VAL A 890 75.06 33.55 35.29
N TYR A 891 74.47 33.00 36.37
CA TYR A 891 73.16 33.38 36.86
C TYR A 891 73.23 34.72 37.61
N GLU A 892 72.41 35.70 37.21
CA GLU A 892 72.38 37.02 37.84
C GLU A 892 70.97 37.34 38.36
N ASP A 893 70.85 37.45 39.69
CA ASP A 893 69.59 37.81 40.37
C ASP A 893 69.46 39.34 40.48
N CYS A 894 68.64 39.91 39.60
CA CYS A 894 68.36 41.35 39.59
C CYS A 894 67.39 41.81 40.70
N GLY A 895 66.96 40.90 41.58
CA GLY A 895 65.87 41.13 42.56
C GLY A 895 66.24 41.89 43.83
N ASN A 896 67.52 42.09 44.15
CA ASN A 896 67.95 42.71 45.41
C ASN A 896 68.99 43.83 45.25
N MET A 897 68.68 44.83 44.42
CA MET A 897 69.37 46.13 44.47
C MET A 897 68.32 47.21 44.76
N VAL A 898 68.31 47.66 46.02
CA VAL A 898 67.44 48.73 46.54
C VAL A 898 67.96 50.07 46.04
N GLU A 899 67.23 50.68 45.10
CA GLU A 899 66.86 52.11 44.98
C GLU A 899 66.68 52.54 43.51
N GLY A 900 65.43 52.86 43.12
CA GLY A 900 65.13 53.65 41.92
C GLY A 900 64.11 53.06 40.95
N LEU A 901 63.02 53.82 40.74
CA LEU A 901 61.86 53.55 39.88
C LEU A 901 62.15 52.95 38.49
N SER A 902 61.56 51.77 38.19
CA SER A 902 60.99 51.37 36.89
C SER A 902 60.56 49.89 36.91
N ALA A 903 59.47 49.57 36.21
CA ALA A 903 58.76 48.29 36.21
C ALA A 903 59.47 47.13 35.48
N SER A 904 59.08 45.91 35.87
CA SER A 904 59.29 44.59 35.23
C SER A 904 60.74 44.20 34.90
N LYS A 905 61.35 43.36 35.74
CA LYS A 905 62.61 42.67 35.43
C LYS A 905 62.47 41.17 35.68
N GLY A 906 62.72 40.38 34.64
CA GLY A 906 62.77 38.92 34.67
C GLY A 906 64.20 38.39 34.83
N LEU A 907 64.27 37.09 35.12
CA LEU A 907 65.49 36.30 35.27
C LEU A 907 66.20 36.13 33.91
N ALA A 908 67.53 36.27 33.85
CA ALA A 908 68.30 36.01 32.63
C ALA A 908 69.70 35.42 32.93
N CYS A 909 70.13 34.44 32.12
CA CYS A 909 71.50 33.95 32.10
C CYS A 909 72.34 34.84 31.16
N VAL A 910 73.49 35.34 31.65
CA VAL A 910 74.37 36.23 30.87
C VAL A 910 75.64 35.46 30.50
N HIS A 911 76.10 35.61 29.25
CA HIS A 911 77.39 35.07 28.82
C HIS A 911 78.54 35.78 29.52
N THR A 912 79.45 34.99 30.10
CA THR A 912 80.73 35.50 30.66
C THR A 912 81.70 35.90 29.57
#